data_AF-D3DB67-F1
#
_entry.id   AF-D3DB67-F1
#
_cell.length_a   1.000
_cell.length_b   1.000
_cell.length_c   1.000
_cell.angle_alpha   90.00
_cell.angle_beta   90.00
_cell.angle_gamma   90.00
#
_symmetry.space_group_name_H-M   'P 1'
#
loop_
_entity.id
_entity.type
_entity.pdbx_description
1 polymer ?
#
loop_
_entity_poly.entity_id
_entity_poly.type
_entity_poly.pdbx_seq_one_letter_code
_entity_poly.pdbx_strand_id
1 'polypeptide(L)'
;MASGLRGRLGRRAPAPGSAAASGPAPTPGSTTAPEFASGDRSDAAPSTSSSGDTRAAVPEPRAADSDPPGPGGEPPAAGDRAAKAGRATKAGRATKAGRAAGPVPSGRGGDVRLRAAQAGLAVLLALVWVPIVVLTTARSTVLSADFYSQSLAEANAYDRLYTEVLPDPAVDSLLSGLPIDSSLVTANLRTVLPPSTVEEMTDEQIRRIVGYLSAKQDDLAFTVDLTPIFGNISGLANRYIAGELGSGSSYRVESVTDFTRAILTAVDEIMAGRPPADLPTMQLSAQDTDRVVDAVLGRLPAADRDEMAGPLRADLRSGDVAGALALVGPLLFQGDEQAIGEMRSHLTDGAVLDLGVRLSDLRDEPAISAVSRLHDVSAALDGLTVALLALVGLIGVAIIGLAARRGRSRVRALAVALITAGVAAGVFGVALRILLPNPLLALDRPGGPLPPGAGAVLADFSRHAYGDIEADYLRIVGWTLVVGMVVVGAAVFRRVSGRWSRVGRRRRLAGGLVVTIPVMIAVTWVAFPGAAATGRELCNGQAQLCAKRYDEVTYLATHNAMANSEDRFLGPTQDPSLVHQLDLGVRALLLDVHHWTTPEQVDAVLATLPPTTRTAIEPLTRNARSARPGLWLCHDMCQLGALDLIAELGKVGDWMARNPSEVVTFIIQDGAPASEIAGAVAQAGLSRLVVTPPADDGSWPTLREMIDSGRRLAVFTESQDLPGTFLRSFYRYASDTPFSVDSADKLVGCARNRGEAGSGLLLLNNWVTDAAPSRQAALVANNADRILDRAHSCESEQGRRPTFVAVDFVNIGDAQLAVDRLNGAS
;
A
#
# COMPACT_ATOMS: atom_id res chain seq x y z
N MET A 1 27.48 -21.95 -26.99
CA MET A 1 28.17 -22.62 -28.13
C MET A 1 27.56 -24.02 -28.34
N ALA A 2 28.01 -24.74 -29.39
CA ALA A 2 27.68 -26.13 -29.69
C ALA A 2 27.98 -27.12 -28.53
N SER A 3 27.52 -28.39 -28.51
CA SER A 3 26.40 -29.09 -29.18
C SER A 3 26.41 -30.56 -28.73
N GLY A 4 25.26 -31.12 -28.34
CA GLY A 4 24.85 -32.53 -28.46
C GLY A 4 25.71 -33.69 -27.90
N LEU A 5 25.04 -34.67 -27.27
CA LEU A 5 25.31 -36.09 -27.50
C LEU A 5 24.11 -36.97 -27.09
N ARG A 6 23.79 -37.98 -27.92
CA ARG A 6 22.85 -39.07 -27.60
C ARG A 6 23.65 -40.37 -27.41
N GLY A 7 23.32 -41.19 -26.42
CA GLY A 7 23.91 -42.52 -26.26
C GLY A 7 22.99 -43.50 -25.53
N ARG A 8 22.39 -44.45 -26.27
CA ARG A 8 21.69 -45.61 -25.69
C ARG A 8 22.69 -46.76 -25.48
N LEU A 9 22.53 -47.52 -24.40
CA LEU A 9 22.81 -48.97 -24.33
C LEU A 9 22.01 -49.57 -23.16
N GLY A 10 21.89 -50.90 -23.06
CA GLY A 10 21.12 -51.55 -21.99
C GLY A 10 21.08 -53.08 -22.05
N ARG A 11 20.37 -53.69 -21.08
CA ARG A 11 20.46 -55.11 -20.62
C ARG A 11 21.75 -55.36 -19.81
N ARG A 12 21.81 -56.25 -18.81
CA ARG A 12 20.96 -57.42 -18.48
C ARG A 12 20.94 -57.67 -16.94
N ALA A 13 19.98 -58.46 -16.43
CA ALA A 13 19.86 -58.87 -15.01
C ALA A 13 20.79 -60.10 -14.69
N PRO A 14 20.89 -60.65 -13.45
CA PRO A 14 19.77 -61.12 -12.58
C PRO A 14 19.91 -60.88 -11.04
N ALA A 15 18.90 -61.31 -10.28
CA ALA A 15 18.91 -61.46 -8.81
C ALA A 15 19.00 -62.94 -8.37
N PRO A 16 19.35 -63.23 -7.11
CA PRO A 16 18.44 -63.95 -6.18
C PRO A 16 18.51 -63.41 -4.72
N GLY A 17 17.66 -63.80 -3.75
CA GLY A 17 16.45 -64.63 -3.80
C GLY A 17 15.91 -65.05 -2.41
N SER A 18 14.57 -64.99 -2.23
CA SER A 18 13.69 -65.74 -1.29
C SER A 18 14.04 -65.99 0.20
N ALA A 19 13.21 -65.45 1.12
CA ALA A 19 12.52 -66.14 2.25
C ALA A 19 11.73 -65.13 3.15
N ALA A 20 10.75 -65.47 4.00
CA ALA A 20 9.63 -66.43 3.92
C ALA A 20 8.66 -66.25 5.15
N ALA A 21 7.34 -66.15 4.91
CA ALA A 21 6.23 -66.13 5.92
C ALA A 21 6.25 -64.96 6.95
N SER A 22 5.17 -64.56 7.64
CA SER A 22 3.81 -65.13 7.84
C SER A 22 2.72 -64.03 7.90
N GLY A 23 1.45 -64.36 7.65
CA GLY A 23 0.27 -63.53 7.99
C GLY A 23 -0.57 -64.16 9.13
N PRO A 24 -1.86 -63.80 9.36
CA PRO A 24 -2.73 -62.91 8.57
C PRO A 24 -3.42 -61.78 9.38
N ALA A 25 -4.33 -61.02 8.75
CA ALA A 25 -5.11 -59.92 9.34
C ALA A 25 -6.59 -60.29 9.67
N PRO A 26 -7.31 -59.51 10.50
CA PRO A 26 -8.71 -59.76 10.88
C PRO A 26 -9.75 -58.89 10.15
N THR A 27 -10.94 -59.45 9.88
CA THR A 27 -12.25 -58.83 9.48
C THR A 27 -13.34 -59.94 9.63
N PRO A 28 -14.68 -59.73 9.41
CA PRO A 28 -15.43 -58.53 9.01
C PRO A 28 -16.72 -58.24 9.85
N GLY A 29 -17.46 -57.18 9.47
CA GLY A 29 -18.87 -56.95 9.81
C GLY A 29 -19.19 -55.49 10.17
N SER A 30 -20.27 -54.85 9.71
CA SER A 30 -21.29 -55.25 8.70
C SER A 30 -21.95 -54.01 8.08
N THR A 31 -22.34 -54.07 6.80
CA THR A 31 -23.00 -52.97 6.07
C THR A 31 -24.52 -52.95 6.20
N THR A 32 -25.11 -51.77 6.04
CA THR A 32 -26.53 -51.59 5.63
C THR A 32 -26.64 -50.39 4.68
N ALA A 33 -27.47 -50.52 3.64
CA ALA A 33 -27.83 -49.46 2.70
C ALA A 33 -29.15 -49.82 1.97
N PRO A 34 -29.94 -48.85 1.48
CA PRO A 34 -30.85 -48.98 0.36
C PRO A 34 -30.19 -48.43 -0.93
N GLU A 35 -30.03 -49.22 -1.98
CA GLU A 35 -31.03 -49.45 -3.04
C GLU A 35 -31.36 -48.21 -3.88
N PHE A 36 -30.90 -48.22 -5.14
CA PHE A 36 -31.39 -47.38 -6.24
C PHE A 36 -31.77 -48.29 -7.42
N ALA A 37 -32.92 -48.03 -8.04
CA ALA A 37 -33.45 -48.86 -9.12
C ALA A 37 -32.82 -48.52 -10.49
N SER A 38 -32.79 -49.50 -11.39
CA SER A 38 -32.11 -49.42 -12.69
C SER A 38 -32.99 -48.86 -13.83
N GLY A 39 -32.34 -48.20 -14.79
CA GLY A 39 -32.88 -47.81 -16.09
C GLY A 39 -31.92 -48.26 -17.21
N ASP A 40 -32.45 -48.86 -18.27
CA ASP A 40 -31.72 -49.79 -19.15
C ASP A 40 -31.24 -49.15 -20.48
N ARG A 41 -30.03 -49.52 -20.95
CA ARG A 41 -29.54 -49.55 -22.37
C ARG A 41 -29.45 -48.24 -23.20
N SER A 42 -28.66 -48.16 -24.30
CA SER A 42 -27.61 -49.04 -24.87
C SER A 42 -26.76 -48.33 -25.94
N ASP A 43 -25.50 -48.73 -26.06
CA ASP A 43 -24.64 -48.86 -27.26
C ASP A 43 -24.91 -48.04 -28.55
N ALA A 44 -23.93 -47.20 -28.95
CA ALA A 44 -23.46 -47.11 -30.34
C ALA A 44 -22.08 -46.40 -30.46
N ALA A 45 -21.23 -46.89 -31.38
CA ALA A 45 -20.00 -46.28 -31.89
C ALA A 45 -19.76 -46.82 -33.33
N PRO A 46 -18.74 -46.43 -34.12
CA PRO A 46 -17.67 -45.43 -33.91
C PRO A 46 -17.45 -44.48 -35.12
N SER A 47 -16.26 -43.85 -35.23
CA SER A 47 -15.61 -43.35 -36.48
C SER A 47 -16.20 -42.08 -37.16
N THR A 48 -15.56 -41.35 -38.10
CA THR A 48 -14.14 -41.02 -38.42
C THR A 48 -14.13 -39.77 -39.34
N SER A 49 -13.05 -38.99 -39.31
CA SER A 49 -12.59 -38.01 -40.32
C SER A 49 -13.37 -37.79 -41.64
N SER A 50 -13.61 -36.52 -42.04
CA SER A 50 -12.83 -35.84 -43.11
C SER A 50 -13.49 -34.55 -43.68
N SER A 51 -12.65 -33.78 -44.36
CA SER A 51 -12.86 -32.53 -45.13
C SER A 51 -14.12 -32.38 -45.98
N GLY A 52 -14.67 -31.15 -46.03
CA GLY A 52 -15.59 -30.66 -47.07
C GLY A 52 -15.23 -29.24 -47.52
N ASP A 53 -14.51 -29.12 -48.64
CA ASP A 53 -13.99 -27.86 -49.20
C ASP A 53 -14.99 -27.24 -50.21
N THR A 54 -15.07 -25.91 -50.30
CA THR A 54 -15.76 -25.22 -51.42
C THR A 54 -15.09 -23.89 -51.78
N ARG A 55 -14.75 -23.74 -53.07
CA ARG A 55 -13.99 -22.61 -53.63
C ARG A 55 -14.86 -21.63 -54.39
N ALA A 56 -14.52 -20.34 -54.31
CA ALA A 56 -14.32 -19.42 -55.46
C ALA A 56 -14.02 -18.00 -54.92
N ALA A 57 -13.27 -17.08 -55.54
CA ALA A 57 -12.21 -17.02 -56.55
C ALA A 57 -12.27 -15.57 -57.12
N VAL A 58 -11.13 -14.90 -57.27
CA VAL A 58 -11.02 -13.45 -57.59
C VAL A 58 -10.89 -13.20 -59.11
N PRO A 59 -11.44 -12.09 -59.65
CA PRO A 59 -10.58 -11.20 -60.46
C PRO A 59 -10.91 -9.68 -60.38
N GLU A 60 -9.88 -8.85 -60.58
CA GLU A 60 -9.95 -7.43 -61.05
C GLU A 60 -9.93 -7.38 -62.62
N PRO A 61 -9.63 -6.29 -63.39
CA PRO A 61 -9.32 -4.87 -63.08
C PRO A 61 -9.77 -3.77 -64.11
N ARG A 62 -9.31 -2.50 -63.90
CA ARG A 62 -9.04 -1.40 -64.89
C ARG A 62 -10.24 -0.63 -65.55
N ALA A 63 -10.11 0.60 -66.08
CA ALA A 63 -9.11 1.71 -65.99
C ALA A 63 -9.61 3.02 -66.69
N ALA A 64 -8.94 4.17 -66.43
CA ALA A 64 -8.76 5.42 -67.26
C ALA A 64 -8.51 6.63 -66.31
N ASP A 65 -7.35 7.31 -66.26
CA ASP A 65 -6.73 8.29 -67.19
C ASP A 65 -7.23 9.76 -66.99
N SER A 66 -6.43 10.85 -67.05
CA SER A 66 -4.97 11.04 -67.24
C SER A 66 -4.47 12.45 -66.78
N ASP A 67 -3.16 12.69 -66.80
CA ASP A 67 -2.39 13.90 -66.37
C ASP A 67 -1.70 14.60 -67.59
N PRO A 68 -0.87 15.68 -67.55
CA PRO A 68 -0.72 16.88 -66.68
C PRO A 68 -1.02 18.17 -67.56
N PRO A 69 -0.25 19.30 -67.73
CA PRO A 69 0.83 20.00 -66.99
C PRO A 69 0.64 21.57 -66.88
N GLY A 70 1.72 22.35 -66.66
CA GLY A 70 1.78 23.84 -66.67
C GLY A 70 2.53 24.44 -67.90
N PRO A 71 3.14 25.67 -67.87
CA PRO A 71 3.34 26.61 -66.75
C PRO A 71 3.14 28.15 -67.04
N GLY A 72 3.22 28.98 -66.00
CA GLY A 72 3.72 30.39 -66.09
C GLY A 72 2.71 31.53 -66.37
N GLY A 73 3.08 32.77 -65.96
CA GLY A 73 2.36 34.02 -66.27
C GLY A 73 2.27 35.01 -65.10
N GLU A 74 2.53 36.31 -65.34
CA GLU A 74 2.45 37.39 -64.33
C GLU A 74 1.31 38.40 -64.68
N PRO A 75 1.31 39.73 -64.40
CA PRO A 75 0.08 40.49 -64.03
C PRO A 75 -0.51 41.28 -65.26
N PRO A 76 -1.35 42.35 -65.18
CA PRO A 76 -1.79 43.14 -64.02
C PRO A 76 -3.20 43.82 -64.05
N ALA A 77 -3.45 44.64 -63.01
CA ALA A 77 -4.06 45.98 -63.01
C ALA A 77 -5.57 46.25 -63.32
N ALA A 78 -6.11 47.10 -62.42
CA ALA A 78 -7.03 48.23 -62.65
C ALA A 78 -8.49 48.00 -63.12
N GLY A 79 -9.40 48.87 -62.64
CA GLY A 79 -10.83 48.84 -62.96
C GLY A 79 -11.67 49.82 -62.13
N ASP A 80 -11.60 51.11 -62.43
CA ASP A 80 -12.35 52.17 -61.74
C ASP A 80 -13.88 52.07 -61.86
N ARG A 81 -14.56 52.46 -60.78
CA ARG A 81 -15.78 53.30 -60.75
C ARG A 81 -15.88 53.91 -59.34
N ALA A 82 -15.75 55.23 -59.16
CA ALA A 82 -16.70 56.28 -59.54
C ALA A 82 -18.11 56.08 -58.94
N ALA A 83 -18.82 57.08 -58.43
CA ALA A 83 -18.49 58.43 -57.95
C ALA A 83 -19.77 59.00 -57.32
N LYS A 84 -19.68 59.95 -56.37
CA LYS A 84 -20.78 60.91 -56.11
C LYS A 84 -20.27 62.17 -55.43
N ALA A 85 -20.67 63.33 -55.96
CA ALA A 85 -20.26 64.64 -55.46
C ALA A 85 -21.34 65.27 -54.57
N GLY A 86 -20.91 66.06 -53.58
CA GLY A 86 -21.74 67.00 -52.81
C GLY A 86 -21.05 68.36 -52.76
N ARG A 87 -21.78 69.46 -52.96
CA ARG A 87 -21.21 70.76 -53.38
C ARG A 87 -21.84 71.95 -52.63
N ALA A 88 -21.05 72.67 -51.84
CA ALA A 88 -21.14 74.12 -51.56
C ALA A 88 -19.95 74.52 -50.66
N THR A 89 -18.94 75.33 -51.05
CA THR A 89 -18.91 76.73 -51.52
C THR A 89 -19.33 77.81 -50.52
N LYS A 90 -18.34 78.48 -49.91
CA LYS A 90 -18.27 79.96 -49.90
C LYS A 90 -16.82 80.43 -49.80
N ALA A 91 -16.53 81.64 -50.27
CA ALA A 91 -15.18 82.16 -50.45
C ALA A 91 -14.92 83.46 -49.67
N GLY A 92 -13.66 83.73 -49.36
CA GLY A 92 -13.12 84.98 -48.78
C GLY A 92 -11.67 85.17 -49.25
N ARG A 93 -11.19 86.41 -49.40
CA ARG A 93 -10.01 86.73 -50.24
C ARG A 93 -9.07 87.75 -49.57
N ALA A 94 -7.79 87.66 -49.96
CA ALA A 94 -6.75 88.71 -50.01
C ALA A 94 -5.82 88.98 -48.79
N THR A 95 -4.53 88.64 -49.01
CA THR A 95 -3.32 89.41 -48.59
C THR A 95 -2.99 89.54 -47.09
N LYS A 96 -1.74 89.81 -46.65
CA LYS A 96 -0.45 90.12 -47.33
C LYS A 96 0.73 89.46 -46.57
N ALA A 97 1.96 89.63 -47.06
CA ALA A 97 3.15 88.87 -46.59
C ALA A 97 3.73 89.29 -45.21
N GLY A 98 4.43 88.36 -44.55
CA GLY A 98 5.19 88.55 -43.30
C GLY A 98 6.29 87.48 -43.10
N ARG A 99 7.35 87.78 -42.34
CA ARG A 99 8.58 86.96 -42.24
C ARG A 99 8.54 85.85 -41.16
N ALA A 100 9.12 84.71 -41.52
CA ALA A 100 10.00 83.82 -40.73
C ALA A 100 9.59 83.30 -39.32
N ALA A 101 9.36 81.98 -39.23
CA ALA A 101 9.86 81.10 -38.17
C ALA A 101 9.90 79.64 -38.67
N GLY A 102 10.86 78.83 -38.23
CA GLY A 102 10.99 77.41 -38.63
C GLY A 102 10.11 76.45 -37.80
N PRO A 103 9.70 75.30 -38.34
CA PRO A 103 8.84 74.35 -37.62
C PRO A 103 9.62 73.49 -36.59
N VAL A 104 9.16 73.46 -35.34
CA VAL A 104 9.61 72.50 -34.34
C VAL A 104 8.77 71.21 -34.45
N PRO A 105 9.37 70.02 -34.69
CA PRO A 105 8.61 68.78 -34.85
C PRO A 105 8.06 68.27 -33.51
N SER A 106 6.74 68.14 -33.40
CA SER A 106 6.08 67.68 -32.16
C SER A 106 6.34 66.19 -31.87
N GLY A 107 6.81 65.87 -30.66
CA GLY A 107 7.34 64.55 -30.27
C GLY A 107 6.38 63.35 -30.17
N ARG A 108 5.26 63.32 -30.91
CA ARG A 108 4.26 62.23 -30.84
C ARG A 108 4.81 60.84 -31.19
N GLY A 109 5.75 60.74 -32.13
CA GLY A 109 6.34 59.45 -32.55
C GLY A 109 7.20 58.76 -31.48
N GLY A 110 7.79 59.52 -30.56
CA GLY A 110 8.69 58.99 -29.53
C GLY A 110 7.96 58.09 -28.52
N ASP A 111 6.84 58.55 -27.98
CA ASP A 111 6.08 57.75 -26.99
C ASP A 111 5.49 56.49 -27.62
N VAL A 112 5.06 56.51 -28.89
CA VAL A 112 4.55 55.31 -29.59
C VAL A 112 5.63 54.23 -29.69
N ARG A 113 6.84 54.58 -30.15
CA ARG A 113 7.98 53.63 -30.21
C ARG A 113 8.33 53.08 -28.82
N LEU A 114 8.34 53.95 -27.80
CA LEU A 114 8.52 53.52 -26.41
C LEU A 114 7.37 52.62 -25.91
N ARG A 115 6.13 52.74 -26.40
CA ARG A 115 4.99 51.87 -26.01
C ARG A 115 5.21 50.46 -26.53
N ALA A 116 5.55 50.33 -27.82
CA ALA A 116 5.89 49.05 -28.44
C ALA A 116 7.07 48.38 -27.70
N ALA A 117 8.16 49.10 -27.43
CA ALA A 117 9.32 48.57 -26.71
C ALA A 117 8.98 48.06 -25.28
N GLN A 118 8.10 48.77 -24.55
CA GLN A 118 7.70 48.33 -23.21
C GLN A 118 6.77 47.10 -23.25
N ALA A 119 5.91 46.99 -24.26
CA ALA A 119 5.09 45.78 -24.47
C ALA A 119 5.95 44.59 -24.89
N GLY A 120 6.89 44.78 -25.82
CA GLY A 120 7.84 43.75 -26.25
C GLY A 120 8.69 43.20 -25.10
N LEU A 121 9.15 44.05 -24.18
CA LEU A 121 9.84 43.60 -22.96
C LEU A 121 8.95 42.77 -22.02
N ALA A 122 7.64 43.06 -21.94
CA ALA A 122 6.71 42.26 -21.13
C ALA A 122 6.36 40.91 -21.80
N VAL A 123 6.27 40.87 -23.13
CA VAL A 123 6.14 39.61 -23.89
C VAL A 123 7.41 38.78 -23.79
N LEU A 124 8.59 39.39 -23.90
CA LEU A 124 9.88 38.70 -23.69
C LEU A 124 10.00 38.16 -22.27
N LEU A 125 9.57 38.92 -21.24
CA LEU A 125 9.51 38.40 -19.87
C LEU A 125 8.63 37.15 -19.78
N ALA A 126 7.45 37.16 -20.40
CA ALA A 126 6.55 36.01 -20.41
C ALA A 126 7.16 34.79 -21.12
N LEU A 127 7.79 34.99 -22.29
CA LEU A 127 8.46 33.93 -23.05
C LEU A 127 9.67 33.32 -22.32
N VAL A 128 10.36 34.11 -21.49
CA VAL A 128 11.47 33.63 -20.63
C VAL A 128 10.94 33.00 -19.33
N TRP A 129 9.78 33.43 -18.85
CA TRP A 129 9.18 32.88 -17.61
C TRP A 129 8.59 31.49 -17.79
N VAL A 130 7.89 31.22 -18.91
CA VAL A 130 7.31 29.90 -19.21
C VAL A 130 8.31 28.74 -19.04
N PRO A 131 9.52 28.74 -19.65
CA PRO A 131 10.49 27.67 -19.44
C PRO A 131 11.04 27.63 -18.02
N ILE A 132 11.15 28.75 -17.28
CA ILE A 132 11.54 28.72 -15.86
C ILE A 132 10.51 27.95 -15.03
N VAL A 133 9.21 28.18 -15.25
CA VAL A 133 8.13 27.44 -14.56
C VAL A 133 8.21 25.95 -14.88
N VAL A 134 8.37 25.57 -16.17
CA VAL A 134 8.53 24.17 -16.58
C VAL A 134 9.75 23.51 -15.93
N LEU A 135 10.92 24.16 -15.98
CA LEU A 135 12.16 23.63 -15.41
C LEU A 135 12.13 23.53 -13.88
N THR A 136 11.43 24.45 -13.21
CA THR A 136 11.24 24.39 -11.75
C THR A 136 10.29 23.25 -11.38
N THR A 137 9.16 23.11 -12.10
CA THR A 137 8.20 21.99 -11.91
C THR A 137 8.88 20.64 -12.13
N ALA A 138 9.66 20.50 -13.21
CA ALA A 138 10.38 19.26 -13.50
C ALA A 138 11.39 18.87 -12.41
N ARG A 139 11.92 19.84 -11.63
CA ARG A 139 12.84 19.59 -10.52
C ARG A 139 12.17 19.22 -9.22
N SER A 140 11.00 19.79 -8.92
CA SER A 140 10.22 19.39 -7.75
C SER A 140 9.50 18.05 -7.96
N THR A 141 9.29 17.63 -9.21
CA THR A 141 8.58 16.39 -9.56
C THR A 141 9.48 15.36 -10.27
N VAL A 142 9.51 15.33 -11.60
CA VAL A 142 10.11 14.27 -12.44
C VAL A 142 11.63 14.05 -12.22
N LEU A 143 12.36 15.01 -11.64
CA LEU A 143 13.78 14.91 -11.27
C LEU A 143 14.02 14.90 -9.74
N SER A 144 12.95 14.68 -8.96
CA SER A 144 12.98 14.43 -7.52
C SER A 144 12.69 12.96 -7.24
N ALA A 145 13.37 12.34 -6.26
CA ALA A 145 13.10 10.95 -5.87
C ALA A 145 11.78 10.88 -5.10
N ASP A 146 11.66 11.76 -4.11
CA ASP A 146 10.55 11.92 -3.16
C ASP A 146 9.18 11.97 -3.86
N PHE A 147 9.12 12.54 -5.07
CA PHE A 147 7.91 12.62 -5.91
C PHE A 147 7.39 11.24 -6.34
N TYR A 148 8.29 10.32 -6.73
CA TYR A 148 7.90 8.97 -7.13
C TYR A 148 7.49 8.15 -5.91
N SER A 149 8.26 8.23 -4.83
CA SER A 149 7.98 7.56 -3.55
C SER A 149 6.63 7.99 -2.98
N GLN A 150 6.36 9.30 -2.91
CA GLN A 150 5.06 9.84 -2.48
C GLN A 150 3.94 9.40 -3.43
N SER A 151 4.12 9.46 -4.75
CA SER A 151 3.10 9.01 -5.72
C SER A 151 2.78 7.51 -5.65
N LEU A 152 3.74 6.68 -5.23
CA LEU A 152 3.53 5.24 -4.99
C LEU A 152 2.84 4.98 -3.66
N ALA A 153 3.22 5.71 -2.60
CA ALA A 153 2.58 5.65 -1.30
C ALA A 153 1.13 6.13 -1.34
N GLU A 154 0.83 7.27 -1.99
CA GLU A 154 -0.55 7.77 -2.18
C GLU A 154 -1.42 6.83 -3.02
N ALA A 155 -0.82 6.08 -3.95
CA ALA A 155 -1.50 5.03 -4.71
C ALA A 155 -1.66 3.69 -3.94
N ASN A 156 -1.13 3.59 -2.71
CA ASN A 156 -0.99 2.37 -1.91
C ASN A 156 -0.27 1.22 -2.65
N ALA A 157 0.64 1.54 -3.57
CA ALA A 157 1.20 0.57 -4.53
C ALA A 157 1.90 -0.62 -3.86
N TYR A 158 2.57 -0.41 -2.72
CA TYR A 158 3.29 -1.44 -1.99
C TYR A 158 2.37 -2.43 -1.25
N ASP A 159 1.17 -2.01 -0.82
CA ASP A 159 0.17 -2.91 -0.25
C ASP A 159 -0.61 -3.64 -1.36
N ARG A 160 -0.98 -2.91 -2.41
CA ARG A 160 -1.70 -3.43 -3.59
C ARG A 160 -0.91 -4.45 -4.39
N LEU A 161 0.42 -4.48 -4.24
CA LEU A 161 1.25 -5.60 -4.67
C LEU A 161 0.74 -6.94 -4.10
N TYR A 162 0.29 -6.98 -2.85
CA TYR A 162 -0.18 -8.18 -2.15
C TYR A 162 -1.68 -8.43 -2.29
N THR A 163 -2.49 -7.39 -2.53
CA THR A 163 -3.97 -7.50 -2.61
C THR A 163 -4.54 -7.52 -4.02
N GLU A 164 -3.86 -6.93 -5.00
CA GLU A 164 -4.34 -6.84 -6.40
C GLU A 164 -3.38 -7.51 -7.40
N VAL A 165 -2.06 -7.49 -7.17
CA VAL A 165 -1.08 -8.02 -8.15
C VAL A 165 -0.73 -9.49 -7.89
N LEU A 166 -0.19 -9.82 -6.73
CA LEU A 166 0.19 -11.20 -6.37
C LEU A 166 -0.98 -12.20 -6.33
N PRO A 167 -2.24 -11.82 -6.05
CA PRO A 167 -3.39 -12.74 -6.12
C PRO A 167 -3.89 -13.02 -7.55
N ASP A 168 -3.40 -12.31 -8.56
CA ASP A 168 -3.84 -12.45 -9.95
C ASP A 168 -3.26 -13.74 -10.60
N PRO A 169 -4.09 -14.65 -11.15
CA PRO A 169 -3.63 -15.91 -11.74
C PRO A 169 -2.69 -15.75 -12.95
N ALA A 170 -2.55 -14.55 -13.54
CA ALA A 170 -1.51 -14.29 -14.52
C ALA A 170 -0.09 -14.39 -13.93
N VAL A 171 0.06 -14.17 -12.61
CA VAL A 171 1.35 -14.09 -11.91
C VAL A 171 1.89 -15.46 -11.48
N ASP A 172 1.03 -16.49 -11.35
CA ASP A 172 1.42 -17.87 -10.97
C ASP A 172 2.56 -18.44 -11.85
N SER A 173 2.57 -18.05 -13.12
CA SER A 173 3.61 -18.45 -14.09
C SER A 173 5.04 -18.02 -13.74
N LEU A 174 5.20 -17.07 -12.81
CA LEU A 174 6.49 -16.65 -12.27
C LEU A 174 6.95 -17.50 -11.07
N LEU A 175 6.02 -18.18 -10.40
CA LEU A 175 6.28 -18.97 -9.19
C LEU A 175 6.31 -20.49 -9.42
N SER A 176 5.77 -20.95 -10.56
CA SER A 176 5.65 -22.38 -10.92
C SER A 176 6.98 -23.14 -11.13
N GLY A 177 8.12 -22.52 -10.83
CA GLY A 177 9.45 -23.17 -10.82
C GLY A 177 9.90 -23.68 -9.45
N LEU A 178 9.16 -23.37 -8.38
CA LEU A 178 9.52 -23.75 -7.00
C LEU A 178 9.03 -25.17 -6.64
N PRO A 179 9.79 -25.94 -5.83
CA PRO A 179 9.38 -27.28 -5.36
C PRO A 179 8.43 -27.24 -4.14
N ILE A 180 7.74 -26.13 -3.94
CA ILE A 180 6.83 -25.83 -2.82
C ILE A 180 5.56 -25.22 -3.41
N ASP A 181 4.42 -25.49 -2.79
CA ASP A 181 3.13 -24.94 -3.22
C ASP A 181 3.14 -23.40 -3.26
N SER A 182 2.60 -22.80 -4.33
CA SER A 182 2.59 -21.34 -4.49
C SER A 182 1.68 -20.64 -3.47
N SER A 183 0.65 -21.31 -2.94
CA SER A 183 -0.16 -20.78 -1.84
C SER A 183 0.68 -20.61 -0.56
N LEU A 184 1.45 -21.63 -0.16
CA LEU A 184 2.34 -21.58 0.99
C LEU A 184 3.42 -20.48 0.86
N VAL A 185 4.01 -20.34 -0.33
CA VAL A 185 5.02 -19.30 -0.60
C VAL A 185 4.39 -17.91 -0.57
N THR A 186 3.28 -17.69 -1.28
CA THR A 186 2.62 -16.38 -1.33
C THR A 186 2.03 -15.98 0.01
N ALA A 187 1.32 -16.85 0.72
CA ALA A 187 0.74 -16.61 2.05
C ALA A 187 1.77 -15.96 2.99
N ASN A 188 2.97 -16.54 3.05
CA ASN A 188 4.07 -16.10 3.91
C ASN A 188 4.98 -15.03 3.30
N LEU A 189 4.84 -14.69 2.01
CA LEU A 189 5.72 -13.71 1.36
C LEU A 189 5.65 -12.33 2.04
N ARG A 190 4.45 -11.87 2.44
CA ARG A 190 4.25 -10.62 3.20
C ARG A 190 4.90 -10.64 4.59
N THR A 191 5.07 -11.82 5.18
CA THR A 191 5.73 -12.03 6.49
C THR A 191 7.25 -11.91 6.39
N VAL A 192 7.86 -12.31 5.26
CA VAL A 192 9.32 -12.26 5.01
C VAL A 192 9.74 -10.98 4.29
N LEU A 193 8.92 -10.51 3.37
CA LEU A 193 9.07 -9.29 2.58
C LEU A 193 7.81 -8.44 2.82
N PRO A 194 7.77 -7.61 3.89
CA PRO A 194 6.63 -6.74 4.16
C PRO A 194 6.61 -5.52 3.21
N PRO A 195 5.47 -4.83 3.03
CA PRO A 195 5.36 -3.67 2.15
C PRO A 195 6.40 -2.58 2.39
N SER A 196 6.76 -2.31 3.66
CA SER A 196 7.80 -1.33 4.02
C SER A 196 9.21 -1.71 3.55
N THR A 197 9.51 -3.01 3.39
CA THR A 197 10.77 -3.47 2.81
C THR A 197 10.75 -3.37 1.29
N VAL A 198 9.60 -3.63 0.64
CA VAL A 198 9.43 -3.37 -0.79
C VAL A 198 9.57 -1.87 -1.09
N GLU A 199 8.99 -1.02 -0.24
CA GLU A 199 9.12 0.44 -0.26
C GLU A 199 10.59 0.87 -0.14
N GLU A 200 11.31 0.45 0.90
CA GLU A 200 12.73 0.80 1.10
C GLU A 200 13.62 0.39 -0.09
N MET A 201 13.44 -0.85 -0.60
CA MET A 201 14.15 -1.36 -1.77
C MET A 201 13.80 -0.59 -3.04
N THR A 202 12.52 -0.24 -3.24
CA THR A 202 12.05 0.54 -4.40
C THR A 202 12.56 1.98 -4.34
N ASP A 203 12.52 2.61 -3.17
CA ASP A 203 13.06 3.95 -2.92
C ASP A 203 14.56 4.02 -3.15
N GLU A 204 15.31 2.94 -2.90
CA GLU A 204 16.72 2.86 -3.29
C GLU A 204 16.90 2.89 -4.82
N GLN A 205 16.11 2.11 -5.56
CA GLN A 205 16.14 2.11 -7.03
C GLN A 205 15.67 3.46 -7.60
N ILE A 206 14.62 4.07 -7.04
CA ILE A 206 14.15 5.42 -7.40
C ILE A 206 15.27 6.44 -7.19
N ARG A 207 15.94 6.45 -6.02
CA ARG A 207 17.05 7.36 -5.72
C ARG A 207 18.24 7.17 -6.68
N ARG A 208 18.53 5.93 -7.11
CA ARG A 208 19.56 5.64 -8.13
C ARG A 208 19.14 6.11 -9.53
N ILE A 209 17.95 5.75 -9.98
CA ILE A 209 17.41 6.13 -11.31
C ILE A 209 17.28 7.66 -11.43
N VAL A 210 16.70 8.33 -10.43
CA VAL A 210 16.60 9.79 -10.40
C VAL A 210 17.96 10.46 -10.15
N GLY A 211 18.87 9.81 -9.41
CA GLY A 211 20.27 10.22 -9.30
C GLY A 211 20.96 10.30 -10.66
N TYR A 212 20.79 9.29 -11.49
CA TYR A 212 21.25 9.29 -12.88
C TYR A 212 20.53 10.34 -13.74
N LEU A 213 19.19 10.36 -13.76
CA LEU A 213 18.41 11.30 -14.58
C LEU A 213 18.66 12.76 -14.22
N SER A 214 18.89 13.08 -12.95
CA SER A 214 19.23 14.43 -12.49
C SER A 214 20.70 14.80 -12.64
N ALA A 215 21.51 13.94 -13.28
CA ALA A 215 22.95 14.09 -13.50
C ALA A 215 23.78 14.27 -12.20
N LYS A 216 23.38 13.55 -11.14
CA LYS A 216 24.13 13.40 -9.88
C LYS A 216 24.99 12.12 -9.86
N GLN A 217 24.73 11.20 -10.79
CA GLN A 217 25.46 9.94 -10.98
C GLN A 217 25.73 9.73 -12.47
N ASP A 218 26.96 9.37 -12.85
CA ASP A 218 27.40 9.28 -14.26
C ASP A 218 27.02 7.94 -14.95
N ASP A 219 26.60 6.96 -14.17
CA ASP A 219 26.16 5.62 -14.60
C ASP A 219 25.10 5.07 -13.64
N LEU A 220 24.36 4.05 -14.07
CA LEU A 220 23.33 3.37 -13.29
C LEU A 220 23.55 1.86 -13.35
N ALA A 221 23.81 1.25 -12.19
CA ALA A 221 23.92 -0.20 -12.03
C ALA A 221 22.69 -0.75 -11.31
N PHE A 222 22.08 -1.80 -11.86
CA PHE A 222 20.90 -2.44 -11.28
C PHE A 222 21.31 -3.48 -10.24
N THR A 223 21.44 -3.03 -9.00
CA THR A 223 21.81 -3.85 -7.84
C THR A 223 20.71 -3.82 -6.79
N VAL A 224 20.35 -4.98 -6.23
CA VAL A 224 19.32 -5.11 -5.19
C VAL A 224 19.98 -5.55 -3.88
N ASP A 225 19.86 -4.76 -2.82
CA ASP A 225 20.29 -5.17 -1.47
C ASP A 225 19.27 -6.13 -0.85
N LEU A 226 19.71 -7.30 -0.41
CA LEU A 226 18.90 -8.32 0.24
C LEU A 226 19.07 -8.33 1.77
N THR A 227 19.88 -7.43 2.34
CA THR A 227 20.07 -7.26 3.79
C THR A 227 18.75 -7.16 4.57
N PRO A 228 17.74 -6.37 4.13
CA PRO A 228 16.45 -6.32 4.82
C PRO A 228 15.69 -7.66 4.84
N ILE A 229 15.82 -8.47 3.78
CA ILE A 229 15.18 -9.78 3.67
C ILE A 229 15.87 -10.77 4.62
N PHE A 230 17.21 -10.80 4.65
CA PHE A 230 17.95 -11.59 5.63
C PHE A 230 17.62 -11.16 7.07
N GLY A 231 17.46 -9.86 7.33
CA GLY A 231 17.03 -9.32 8.62
C GLY A 231 15.63 -9.82 9.05
N ASN A 232 14.65 -9.79 8.14
CA ASN A 232 13.31 -10.34 8.40
C ASN A 232 13.35 -11.86 8.70
N ILE A 233 14.13 -12.64 7.94
CA ILE A 233 14.30 -14.09 8.15
C ILE A 233 14.92 -14.37 9.52
N SER A 234 16.02 -13.70 9.89
CA SER A 234 16.64 -13.83 11.21
C SER A 234 15.71 -13.35 12.34
N GLY A 235 14.89 -12.32 12.09
CA GLY A 235 13.93 -11.78 13.06
C GLY A 235 12.80 -12.76 13.43
N LEU A 236 12.40 -13.64 12.51
CA LEU A 236 11.44 -14.72 12.79
C LEU A 236 12.04 -15.74 13.77
N ALA A 237 13.27 -16.21 13.51
CA ALA A 237 13.97 -17.12 14.41
C ALA A 237 14.30 -16.48 15.77
N ASN A 238 14.64 -15.19 15.79
CA ASN A 238 14.97 -14.49 17.03
C ASN A 238 13.77 -14.41 18.01
N ARG A 239 12.54 -14.16 17.53
CA ARG A 239 11.35 -14.17 18.42
C ARG A 239 11.01 -15.55 18.97
N TYR A 240 11.35 -16.63 18.26
CA TYR A 240 11.27 -17.99 18.79
C TYR A 240 12.24 -18.16 19.97
N ILE A 241 13.53 -17.86 19.76
CA ILE A 241 14.60 -18.04 20.75
C ILE A 241 14.41 -17.12 21.97
N ALA A 242 14.14 -15.83 21.78
CA ALA A 242 13.97 -14.87 22.88
C ALA A 242 12.75 -15.21 23.77
N GLY A 243 11.66 -15.73 23.18
CA GLY A 243 10.50 -16.19 23.94
C GLY A 243 10.68 -17.54 24.63
N GLU A 244 11.65 -18.36 24.19
CA GLU A 244 12.01 -19.64 24.81
C GLU A 244 12.96 -19.44 26.00
N LEU A 245 13.94 -18.52 25.87
CA LEU A 245 14.92 -18.17 26.91
C LEU A 245 14.30 -17.70 28.24
N GLY A 246 13.12 -17.07 28.19
CA GLY A 246 12.37 -16.66 29.38
C GLY A 246 11.62 -17.78 30.11
N SER A 247 11.64 -19.02 29.59
CA SER A 247 10.79 -20.13 30.08
C SER A 247 11.55 -21.33 30.67
N GLY A 248 12.87 -21.43 30.43
CA GLY A 248 13.69 -22.54 30.93
C GLY A 248 13.87 -22.54 32.45
N SER A 249 14.11 -23.71 33.04
CA SER A 249 14.39 -23.83 34.47
C SER A 249 15.71 -23.14 34.84
N SER A 250 15.78 -22.55 36.04
CA SER A 250 16.99 -21.90 36.54
C SER A 250 17.70 -22.76 37.59
N TYR A 251 19.02 -22.86 37.49
CA TYR A 251 19.86 -23.54 38.48
C TYR A 251 20.91 -22.60 39.06
N ARG A 252 21.29 -22.79 40.32
CA ARG A 252 22.26 -21.94 41.00
C ARG A 252 23.69 -22.43 40.75
N VAL A 253 24.60 -21.50 40.45
CA VAL A 253 26.03 -21.79 40.27
C VAL A 253 26.86 -21.11 41.34
N GLU A 254 27.86 -21.82 41.88
CA GLU A 254 28.65 -21.36 43.03
C GLU A 254 29.98 -20.67 42.64
N SER A 255 30.47 -20.87 41.41
CA SER A 255 31.72 -20.29 40.92
C SER A 255 31.53 -19.50 39.62
N VAL A 256 32.24 -18.36 39.51
CA VAL A 256 32.22 -17.51 38.32
C VAL A 256 32.72 -18.28 37.09
N THR A 257 33.74 -19.13 37.25
CA THR A 257 34.29 -19.96 36.15
C THR A 257 33.25 -20.91 35.57
N ASP A 258 32.43 -21.52 36.44
CA ASP A 258 31.38 -22.45 36.01
C ASP A 258 30.17 -21.69 35.44
N PHE A 259 29.87 -20.50 35.98
CA PHE A 259 28.82 -19.61 35.47
C PHE A 259 29.17 -19.07 34.07
N THR A 260 30.41 -18.59 33.84
CA THR A 260 30.90 -18.22 32.51
C THR A 260 30.84 -19.40 31.56
N ARG A 261 31.24 -20.61 32.00
CA ARG A 261 31.15 -21.81 31.14
C ARG A 261 29.69 -22.12 30.77
N ALA A 262 28.78 -22.07 31.72
CA ALA A 262 27.35 -22.30 31.50
C ALA A 262 26.73 -21.28 30.53
N ILE A 263 27.07 -19.98 30.66
CA ILE A 263 26.62 -18.94 29.71
C ILE A 263 27.24 -19.15 28.33
N LEU A 264 28.52 -19.53 28.23
CA LEU A 264 29.13 -19.82 26.94
C LEU A 264 28.52 -21.07 26.28
N THR A 265 28.17 -22.10 27.06
CA THR A 265 27.41 -23.26 26.56
C THR A 265 25.99 -22.88 26.14
N ALA A 266 25.32 -21.98 26.86
CA ALA A 266 24.02 -21.44 26.43
C ALA A 266 24.15 -20.67 25.10
N VAL A 267 25.22 -19.89 24.91
CA VAL A 267 25.56 -19.27 23.62
C VAL A 267 25.86 -20.31 22.54
N ASP A 268 26.60 -21.39 22.85
CA ASP A 268 26.89 -22.48 21.91
C ASP A 268 25.62 -23.23 21.45
N GLU A 269 24.64 -23.42 22.34
CA GLU A 269 23.32 -23.96 21.98
C GLU A 269 22.55 -23.00 21.08
N ILE A 270 22.50 -21.70 21.42
CA ILE A 270 21.80 -20.67 20.61
C ILE A 270 22.40 -20.55 19.20
N MET A 271 23.74 -20.57 19.07
CA MET A 271 24.42 -20.61 17.77
C MET A 271 24.10 -21.89 16.98
N ALA A 272 23.86 -23.02 17.66
CA ALA A 272 23.40 -24.27 17.05
C ALA A 272 21.89 -24.32 16.81
N GLY A 273 21.17 -23.20 16.94
CA GLY A 273 19.72 -23.09 16.76
C GLY A 273 18.90 -23.83 17.82
N ARG A 274 19.45 -24.05 19.01
CA ARG A 274 18.79 -24.75 20.12
C ARG A 274 18.64 -23.84 21.34
N PRO A 275 17.49 -23.84 22.03
CA PRO A 275 17.37 -23.12 23.29
C PRO A 275 18.18 -23.84 24.40
N PRO A 276 18.85 -23.09 25.30
CA PRO A 276 19.45 -23.68 26.49
C PRO A 276 18.36 -24.31 27.38
N ALA A 277 18.54 -25.58 27.77
CA ALA A 277 17.53 -26.30 28.56
C ALA A 277 17.36 -25.74 29.98
N ASP A 278 18.44 -25.26 30.59
CA ASP A 278 18.46 -24.63 31.91
C ASP A 278 19.40 -23.42 31.92
N LEU A 279 19.02 -22.34 32.62
CA LEU A 279 19.83 -21.13 32.73
C LEU A 279 20.57 -21.03 34.09
N PRO A 280 21.87 -20.68 34.10
CA PRO A 280 22.64 -20.52 35.32
C PRO A 280 22.25 -19.22 36.05
N THR A 281 22.21 -19.25 37.37
CA THR A 281 21.96 -18.08 38.23
C THR A 281 23.08 -17.87 39.24
N MET A 282 23.63 -16.65 39.25
CA MET A 282 24.67 -16.20 40.17
C MET A 282 24.58 -14.68 40.32
N GLN A 283 24.84 -14.16 41.53
CA GLN A 283 24.97 -12.72 41.75
C GLN A 283 26.45 -12.35 41.57
N LEU A 284 26.77 -11.65 40.49
CA LEU A 284 28.15 -11.30 40.13
C LEU A 284 28.66 -10.07 40.88
N SER A 285 29.97 -10.04 41.16
CA SER A 285 30.66 -8.79 41.48
C SER A 285 30.82 -7.95 40.21
N ALA A 286 31.09 -6.65 40.32
CA ALA A 286 31.34 -5.81 39.15
C ALA A 286 32.52 -6.34 38.28
N GLN A 287 33.62 -6.75 38.93
CA GLN A 287 34.79 -7.31 38.26
C GLN A 287 34.51 -8.68 37.60
N ASP A 288 33.56 -9.44 38.15
CA ASP A 288 33.15 -10.73 37.57
C ASP A 288 32.13 -10.56 36.45
N THR A 289 31.27 -9.54 36.53
CA THR A 289 30.41 -9.11 35.42
C THR A 289 31.26 -8.76 34.21
N ASP A 290 32.31 -7.95 34.38
CA ASP A 290 33.23 -7.59 33.28
C ASP A 290 33.86 -8.85 32.64
N ARG A 291 34.29 -9.84 33.44
CA ARG A 291 34.85 -11.10 32.93
C ARG A 291 33.85 -11.95 32.14
N VAL A 292 32.57 -11.98 32.53
CA VAL A 292 31.51 -12.69 31.79
C VAL A 292 31.17 -11.94 30.51
N VAL A 293 31.04 -10.61 30.58
CA VAL A 293 30.80 -9.73 29.43
C VAL A 293 31.89 -9.92 28.38
N ASP A 294 33.17 -9.78 28.74
CA ASP A 294 34.30 -9.93 27.82
C ASP A 294 34.32 -11.32 27.14
N ALA A 295 33.95 -12.37 27.87
CA ALA A 295 33.88 -13.74 27.35
C ALA A 295 32.73 -13.92 26.33
N VAL A 296 31.56 -13.32 26.57
CA VAL A 296 30.40 -13.36 25.65
C VAL A 296 30.62 -12.47 24.44
N LEU A 297 31.11 -11.23 24.62
CA LEU A 297 31.47 -10.33 23.51
C LEU A 297 32.57 -10.95 22.63
N GLY A 298 33.45 -11.77 23.19
CA GLY A 298 34.44 -12.55 22.44
C GLY A 298 33.85 -13.51 21.40
N ARG A 299 32.56 -13.87 21.52
CA ARG A 299 31.81 -14.70 20.54
C ARG A 299 31.13 -13.88 19.44
N LEU A 300 30.86 -12.58 19.66
CA LEU A 300 30.19 -11.70 18.69
C LEU A 300 31.10 -11.33 17.51
N PRO A 301 30.55 -10.93 16.35
CA PRO A 301 31.32 -10.28 15.29
C PRO A 301 31.98 -8.98 15.79
N ALA A 302 33.02 -8.52 15.11
CA ALA A 302 33.85 -7.43 15.63
C ALA A 302 33.16 -6.05 15.65
N ALA A 303 32.08 -5.86 14.88
CA ALA A 303 31.35 -4.60 14.79
C ALA A 303 30.46 -4.35 16.03
N ASP A 304 29.80 -5.39 16.53
CA ASP A 304 28.68 -5.26 17.48
C ASP A 304 29.14 -5.21 18.95
N ARG A 305 30.41 -5.51 19.20
CA ARG A 305 30.99 -5.68 20.55
C ARG A 305 30.89 -4.42 21.39
N ASP A 306 31.24 -3.26 20.83
CA ASP A 306 31.30 -2.00 21.55
C ASP A 306 29.90 -1.48 21.91
N GLU A 307 28.90 -1.76 21.06
CA GLU A 307 27.50 -1.39 21.31
C GLU A 307 26.87 -2.29 22.39
N MET A 308 27.01 -3.62 22.25
CA MET A 308 26.41 -4.59 23.17
C MET A 308 27.06 -4.62 24.56
N ALA A 309 28.31 -4.14 24.70
CA ALA A 309 29.03 -4.10 25.97
C ALA A 309 28.30 -3.31 27.07
N GLY A 310 27.53 -2.29 26.72
CA GLY A 310 26.76 -1.48 27.67
C GLY A 310 25.58 -2.25 28.26
N PRO A 311 24.58 -2.65 27.44
CA PRO A 311 23.39 -3.36 27.90
C PRO A 311 23.69 -4.73 28.51
N LEU A 312 24.55 -5.54 27.89
CA LEU A 312 24.92 -6.89 28.38
C LEU A 312 25.47 -6.87 29.82
N ARG A 313 26.20 -5.80 30.16
CA ARG A 313 26.76 -5.55 31.49
C ARG A 313 25.71 -5.11 32.51
N ALA A 314 24.60 -4.52 32.09
CA ALA A 314 23.47 -4.20 32.96
C ALA A 314 22.68 -5.47 33.34
N ASP A 315 22.36 -6.30 32.35
CA ASP A 315 21.52 -7.49 32.52
C ASP A 315 22.23 -8.58 33.33
N LEU A 316 23.49 -8.89 32.99
CA LEU A 316 24.32 -9.82 33.78
C LEU A 316 24.58 -9.33 35.22
N ARG A 317 24.40 -8.03 35.50
CA ARG A 317 24.56 -7.44 36.83
C ARG A 317 23.26 -7.36 37.62
N SER A 318 22.11 -7.27 36.96
CA SER A 318 20.80 -7.44 37.61
C SER A 318 20.54 -8.92 37.95
N GLY A 319 21.22 -9.84 37.26
CA GLY A 319 21.03 -11.28 37.34
C GLY A 319 20.13 -11.82 36.23
N ASP A 320 19.71 -10.97 35.29
CA ASP A 320 18.88 -11.35 34.15
C ASP A 320 19.71 -11.98 33.03
N VAL A 321 20.02 -13.27 33.22
CA VAL A 321 20.73 -14.08 32.22
C VAL A 321 19.86 -14.35 30.99
N ALA A 322 18.52 -14.32 31.13
CA ALA A 322 17.62 -14.48 29.99
C ALA A 322 17.63 -13.24 29.08
N GLY A 323 17.50 -12.03 29.65
CA GLY A 323 17.67 -10.77 28.94
C GLY A 323 19.06 -10.63 28.32
N ALA A 324 20.11 -10.94 29.08
CA ALA A 324 21.49 -10.95 28.58
C ALA A 324 21.69 -11.87 27.35
N LEU A 325 21.07 -13.06 27.33
CA LEU A 325 21.13 -13.99 26.21
C LEU A 325 20.20 -13.58 25.06
N ALA A 326 19.03 -13.01 25.33
CA ALA A 326 18.11 -12.50 24.31
C ALA A 326 18.67 -11.26 23.58
N LEU A 327 19.53 -10.48 24.24
CA LEU A 327 20.27 -9.37 23.64
C LEU A 327 21.30 -9.85 22.62
N VAL A 328 22.11 -10.87 22.95
CA VAL A 328 23.20 -11.35 22.07
C VAL A 328 22.76 -12.45 21.10
N GLY A 329 21.70 -13.18 21.41
CA GLY A 329 21.11 -14.23 20.57
C GLY A 329 20.92 -13.87 19.09
N PRO A 330 20.30 -12.73 18.72
CA PRO A 330 20.13 -12.35 17.31
C PRO A 330 21.43 -12.12 16.54
N LEU A 331 22.52 -11.79 17.24
CA LEU A 331 23.86 -11.56 16.65
C LEU A 331 24.69 -12.86 16.56
N LEU A 332 24.21 -13.94 17.19
CA LEU A 332 24.87 -15.24 17.30
C LEU A 332 24.13 -16.33 16.52
N PHE A 333 22.80 -16.21 16.37
CA PHE A 333 21.99 -17.18 15.65
C PHE A 333 22.34 -17.19 14.15
N GLN A 334 22.86 -18.31 13.69
CA GLN A 334 23.04 -18.62 12.28
C GLN A 334 22.02 -19.70 11.93
N GLY A 335 21.07 -19.37 11.05
CA GLY A 335 20.10 -20.33 10.49
C GLY A 335 20.78 -21.35 9.58
N ASP A 336 20.01 -22.05 8.74
CA ASP A 336 20.52 -23.10 7.83
C ASP A 336 21.53 -22.54 6.79
N GLU A 337 22.79 -22.41 7.20
CA GLU A 337 23.90 -21.78 6.50
C GLU A 337 24.24 -22.48 5.18
N GLN A 338 23.77 -23.70 4.94
CA GLN A 338 23.99 -24.34 3.65
C GLN A 338 23.16 -23.67 2.54
N ALA A 339 21.88 -23.38 2.78
CA ALA A 339 21.03 -22.70 1.80
C ALA A 339 21.32 -21.18 1.75
N ILE A 340 21.47 -20.54 2.91
CA ILE A 340 21.77 -19.10 2.99
C ILE A 340 23.20 -18.83 2.51
N GLY A 341 24.18 -19.67 2.85
CA GLY A 341 25.56 -19.55 2.40
C GLY A 341 25.73 -19.83 0.92
N GLU A 342 25.04 -20.82 0.34
CA GLU A 342 25.00 -21.00 -1.11
C GLU A 342 24.40 -19.76 -1.80
N MET A 343 23.30 -19.21 -1.31
CA MET A 343 22.75 -17.95 -1.86
C MET A 343 23.73 -16.78 -1.72
N ARG A 344 24.28 -16.53 -0.53
CA ARG A 344 25.27 -15.47 -0.26
C ARG A 344 26.53 -15.61 -1.12
N SER A 345 26.96 -16.82 -1.45
CA SER A 345 28.12 -17.06 -2.32
C SER A 345 27.90 -16.62 -3.78
N HIS A 346 26.65 -16.37 -4.18
CA HIS A 346 26.28 -15.79 -5.48
C HIS A 346 25.95 -14.29 -5.39
N LEU A 347 26.09 -13.65 -4.22
CA LEU A 347 25.87 -12.21 -4.00
C LEU A 347 27.19 -11.45 -3.87
N THR A 348 27.21 -10.22 -4.35
CA THR A 348 28.32 -9.28 -4.09
C THR A 348 28.29 -8.87 -2.62
N ASP A 349 29.46 -8.90 -2.00
CA ASP A 349 29.67 -8.67 -0.56
C ASP A 349 28.75 -9.48 0.37
N GLY A 350 28.21 -10.61 -0.11
CA GLY A 350 27.32 -11.50 0.64
C GLY A 350 25.89 -10.98 0.87
N ALA A 351 25.51 -9.85 0.29
CA ALA A 351 24.19 -9.24 0.50
C ALA A 351 23.57 -8.61 -0.76
N VAL A 352 24.38 -8.13 -1.71
CA VAL A 352 23.91 -7.38 -2.88
C VAL A 352 23.82 -8.27 -4.11
N LEU A 353 22.61 -8.41 -4.66
CA LEU A 353 22.40 -9.02 -5.97
C LEU A 353 22.72 -7.99 -7.06
N ASP A 354 23.93 -8.04 -7.61
CA ASP A 354 24.25 -7.35 -8.87
C ASP A 354 23.65 -8.16 -10.03
N LEU A 355 22.74 -7.56 -10.80
CA LEU A 355 22.11 -8.21 -11.96
C LEU A 355 23.05 -8.27 -13.18
N GLY A 356 24.28 -7.75 -13.07
CA GLY A 356 25.29 -7.77 -14.13
C GLY A 356 24.99 -6.79 -15.26
N VAL A 357 24.09 -5.83 -15.04
CA VAL A 357 23.64 -4.85 -16.03
C VAL A 357 23.92 -3.44 -15.56
N ARG A 358 24.75 -2.72 -16.31
CA ARG A 358 24.95 -1.28 -16.19
C ARG A 358 24.37 -0.57 -17.41
N LEU A 359 23.84 0.63 -17.18
CA LEU A 359 23.30 1.47 -18.25
C LEU A 359 24.39 1.93 -19.23
N SER A 360 25.64 2.03 -18.76
CA SER A 360 26.85 2.23 -19.58
C SER A 360 27.09 1.13 -20.62
N ASP A 361 26.88 -0.14 -20.27
CA ASP A 361 27.08 -1.28 -21.16
C ASP A 361 25.99 -1.42 -22.23
N LEU A 362 24.83 -0.77 -22.03
CA LEU A 362 23.68 -0.80 -22.94
C LEU A 362 23.50 0.46 -23.80
N ARG A 363 24.50 1.36 -23.85
CA ARG A 363 24.36 2.70 -24.49
C ARG A 363 23.99 2.69 -25.99
N ASP A 364 24.28 1.60 -26.70
CA ASP A 364 23.95 1.45 -28.12
C ASP A 364 22.46 1.09 -28.38
N GLU A 365 21.71 0.66 -27.36
CA GLU A 365 20.28 0.34 -27.51
C GLU A 365 19.42 1.61 -27.70
N PRO A 366 18.49 1.67 -28.67
CA PRO A 366 17.75 2.89 -28.99
C PRO A 366 16.98 3.49 -27.82
N ALA A 367 16.41 2.66 -26.94
CA ALA A 367 15.71 3.11 -25.73
C ALA A 367 16.68 3.75 -24.72
N ILE A 368 17.83 3.12 -24.47
CA ILE A 368 18.84 3.61 -23.53
C ILE A 368 19.49 4.90 -24.05
N SER A 369 19.68 5.01 -25.37
CA SER A 369 20.14 6.24 -26.02
C SER A 369 19.23 7.46 -25.77
N ALA A 370 17.95 7.26 -25.44
CA ALA A 370 17.05 8.35 -25.08
C ALA A 370 17.22 8.76 -23.60
N VAL A 371 17.47 7.80 -22.71
CA VAL A 371 17.71 8.03 -21.28
C VAL A 371 19.04 8.76 -21.05
N SER A 372 20.11 8.37 -21.76
CA SER A 372 21.40 9.09 -21.70
C SER A 372 21.31 10.53 -22.22
N ARG A 373 20.55 10.77 -23.30
CA ARG A 373 20.25 12.13 -23.78
C ARG A 373 19.44 12.97 -22.79
N LEU A 374 18.60 12.35 -21.95
CA LEU A 374 17.89 13.06 -20.88
C LEU A 374 18.84 13.45 -19.73
N HIS A 375 19.79 12.57 -19.36
CA HIS A 375 20.88 12.88 -18.42
C HIS A 375 21.75 14.05 -18.92
N ASP A 376 22.23 14.00 -20.18
CA ASP A 376 23.03 15.07 -20.79
C ASP A 376 22.28 16.42 -20.80
N VAL A 377 20.97 16.40 -21.10
CA VAL A 377 20.11 17.59 -21.05
C VAL A 377 19.96 18.08 -19.61
N SER A 378 19.73 17.20 -18.64
CA SER A 378 19.57 17.55 -17.22
C SER A 378 20.78 18.30 -16.67
N ALA A 379 22.00 17.81 -16.96
CA ALA A 379 23.24 18.47 -16.58
C ALA A 379 23.32 19.94 -17.08
N ALA A 380 22.76 20.23 -18.25
CA ALA A 380 22.71 21.58 -18.81
C ALA A 380 21.59 22.47 -18.21
N LEU A 381 20.57 21.90 -17.56
CA LEU A 381 19.42 22.65 -17.04
C LEU A 381 19.81 23.61 -15.90
N ASP A 382 20.83 23.30 -15.11
CA ASP A 382 21.29 24.16 -14.00
C ASP A 382 21.85 25.49 -14.52
N GLY A 383 22.80 25.42 -15.45
CA GLY A 383 23.32 26.60 -16.14
C GLY A 383 22.22 27.38 -16.88
N LEU A 384 21.31 26.67 -17.56
CA LEU A 384 20.18 27.27 -18.27
C LEU A 384 19.22 28.02 -17.31
N THR A 385 18.84 27.42 -16.19
CA THR A 385 17.89 28.00 -15.24
C THR A 385 18.47 29.28 -14.60
N VAL A 386 19.75 29.25 -14.21
CA VAL A 386 20.46 30.43 -13.69
C VAL A 386 20.56 31.53 -14.76
N ALA A 387 20.86 31.18 -16.01
CA ALA A 387 20.92 32.13 -17.13
C ALA A 387 19.55 32.77 -17.43
N LEU A 388 18.46 31.98 -17.41
CA LEU A 388 17.10 32.48 -17.60
C LEU A 388 16.67 33.41 -16.44
N LEU A 389 16.99 33.08 -15.19
CA LEU A 389 16.73 33.95 -14.03
C LEU A 389 17.53 35.26 -14.09
N ALA A 390 18.80 35.22 -14.53
CA ALA A 390 19.60 36.42 -14.77
C ALA A 390 18.99 37.29 -15.89
N LEU A 391 18.50 36.68 -16.97
CA LEU A 391 17.82 37.34 -18.07
C LEU A 391 16.49 38.00 -17.62
N VAL A 392 15.70 37.33 -16.77
CA VAL A 392 14.51 37.92 -16.10
C VAL A 392 14.90 39.18 -15.32
N GLY A 393 16.00 39.13 -14.56
CA GLY A 393 16.52 40.29 -13.84
C GLY A 393 16.86 41.47 -14.76
N LEU A 394 17.59 41.21 -15.85
CA LEU A 394 17.96 42.22 -16.86
C LEU A 394 16.72 42.82 -17.56
N ILE A 395 15.74 41.99 -17.92
CA ILE A 395 14.46 42.43 -18.50
C ILE A 395 13.68 43.30 -17.49
N GLY A 396 13.64 42.91 -16.22
CA GLY A 396 13.03 43.69 -15.14
C GLY A 396 13.66 45.08 -14.97
N VAL A 397 15.00 45.15 -14.97
CA VAL A 397 15.75 46.43 -14.94
C VAL A 397 15.45 47.29 -16.17
N ALA A 398 15.38 46.69 -17.37
CA ALA A 398 15.03 47.39 -18.59
C ALA A 398 13.60 47.96 -18.55
N ILE A 399 12.61 47.19 -18.07
CA ILE A 399 11.22 47.63 -17.86
C ILE A 399 11.15 48.80 -16.87
N ILE A 400 11.88 48.72 -15.76
CA ILE A 400 11.96 49.78 -14.73
C ILE A 400 12.57 51.06 -15.31
N GLY A 401 13.69 50.96 -16.03
CA GLY A 401 14.36 52.08 -16.67
C GLY A 401 13.51 52.74 -17.75
N LEU A 402 12.85 51.94 -18.59
CA LEU A 402 11.97 52.42 -19.65
C LEU A 402 10.70 53.08 -19.07
N ALA A 403 10.14 52.56 -17.98
CA ALA A 403 9.04 53.21 -17.27
C ALA A 403 9.47 54.55 -16.64
N ALA A 404 10.68 54.63 -16.08
CA ALA A 404 11.23 55.85 -15.51
C ALA A 404 11.41 56.96 -16.56
N ARG A 405 11.96 56.63 -17.75
CA ARG A 405 12.12 57.55 -18.89
C ARG A 405 10.80 58.15 -19.41
N ARG A 406 9.65 57.64 -18.96
CA ARG A 406 8.29 58.04 -19.40
C ARG A 406 7.47 58.71 -18.30
N GLY A 407 8.07 58.99 -17.13
CA GLY A 407 7.35 59.49 -15.96
C GLY A 407 6.30 58.50 -15.41
N ARG A 408 6.36 57.21 -15.78
CA ARG A 408 5.41 56.19 -15.32
C ARG A 408 5.89 55.53 -14.04
N SER A 409 4.94 54.96 -13.29
CA SER A 409 5.25 54.23 -12.05
C SER A 409 6.02 52.95 -12.39
N ARG A 410 7.32 52.93 -12.04
CA ARG A 410 8.23 51.77 -12.15
C ARG A 410 7.58 50.49 -11.59
N VAL A 411 7.01 50.60 -10.38
CA VAL A 411 6.33 49.52 -9.65
C VAL A 411 5.16 48.94 -10.45
N ARG A 412 4.29 49.79 -11.04
CA ARG A 412 3.19 49.31 -11.89
C ARG A 412 3.66 48.69 -13.21
N ALA A 413 4.75 49.18 -13.78
CA ALA A 413 5.30 48.63 -15.01
C ALA A 413 5.84 47.20 -14.82
N LEU A 414 6.56 46.97 -13.71
CA LEU A 414 7.03 45.64 -13.31
C LEU A 414 5.85 44.71 -12.98
N ALA A 415 4.89 45.17 -12.17
CA ALA A 415 3.76 44.34 -11.73
C ALA A 415 2.86 43.88 -12.89
N VAL A 416 2.61 44.75 -13.88
CA VAL A 416 1.87 44.34 -15.09
C VAL A 416 2.64 43.27 -15.86
N ALA A 417 3.97 43.41 -16.00
CA ALA A 417 4.78 42.41 -16.70
C ALA A 417 4.81 41.05 -15.97
N LEU A 418 4.88 41.04 -14.63
CA LEU A 418 4.76 39.82 -13.82
C LEU A 418 3.39 39.14 -13.97
N ILE A 419 2.30 39.92 -13.99
CA ILE A 419 0.96 39.38 -14.24
C ILE A 419 0.85 38.83 -15.66
N THR A 420 1.41 39.50 -16.67
CA THR A 420 1.46 38.98 -18.05
C THR A 420 2.26 37.67 -18.14
N ALA A 421 3.37 37.54 -17.41
CA ALA A 421 4.17 36.32 -17.36
C ALA A 421 3.43 35.16 -16.66
N GLY A 422 2.77 35.42 -15.53
CA GLY A 422 1.95 34.43 -14.84
C GLY A 422 0.74 33.97 -15.67
N VAL A 423 0.04 34.89 -16.35
CA VAL A 423 -1.07 34.54 -17.25
C VAL A 423 -0.59 33.73 -18.46
N ALA A 424 0.57 34.07 -19.04
CA ALA A 424 1.14 33.32 -20.15
C ALA A 424 1.52 31.89 -19.74
N ALA A 425 2.11 31.71 -18.55
CA ALA A 425 2.39 30.40 -17.99
C ALA A 425 1.10 29.60 -17.70
N GLY A 426 0.07 30.23 -17.10
CA GLY A 426 -1.23 29.58 -16.90
C GLY A 426 -1.87 29.09 -18.21
N VAL A 427 -1.85 29.91 -19.26
CA VAL A 427 -2.34 29.51 -20.60
C VAL A 427 -1.49 28.39 -21.21
N PHE A 428 -0.16 28.41 -21.00
CA PHE A 428 0.72 27.35 -21.47
C PHE A 428 0.50 26.02 -20.73
N GLY A 429 0.28 26.04 -19.40
CA GLY A 429 -0.09 24.86 -18.62
C GLY A 429 -1.40 24.22 -19.07
N VAL A 430 -2.43 25.04 -19.34
CA VAL A 430 -3.70 24.55 -19.93
C VAL A 430 -3.48 23.95 -21.32
N ALA A 431 -2.61 24.55 -22.14
CA ALA A 431 -2.26 23.98 -23.45
C ALA A 431 -1.50 22.65 -23.32
N LEU A 432 -0.55 22.53 -22.39
CA LEU A 432 0.15 21.27 -22.10
C LEU A 432 -0.84 20.18 -21.67
N ARG A 433 -1.76 20.46 -20.73
CA ARG A 433 -2.78 19.51 -20.25
C ARG A 433 -3.69 18.98 -21.36
N ILE A 434 -3.93 19.78 -22.42
CA ILE A 434 -4.74 19.38 -23.57
C ILE A 434 -3.91 18.61 -24.61
N LEU A 435 -2.64 18.96 -24.80
CA LEU A 435 -1.75 18.40 -25.82
C LEU A 435 -1.00 17.13 -25.37
N LEU A 436 -0.84 16.93 -24.05
CA LEU A 436 -0.14 15.81 -23.43
C LEU A 436 -1.07 15.06 -22.47
N PRO A 437 -2.08 14.33 -22.99
CA PRO A 437 -2.92 13.48 -22.15
C PRO A 437 -2.08 12.36 -21.52
N ASN A 438 -2.41 11.99 -20.27
CA ASN A 438 -1.71 10.91 -19.56
C ASN A 438 -1.84 9.57 -20.31
N PRO A 439 -0.73 8.95 -20.77
CA PRO A 439 -0.77 7.72 -21.55
C PRO A 439 -0.94 6.46 -20.69
N LEU A 440 -0.62 6.49 -19.39
CA LEU A 440 -0.69 5.31 -18.51
C LEU A 440 -2.13 4.94 -18.15
N LEU A 441 -3.08 5.89 -18.28
CA LEU A 441 -4.53 5.63 -18.24
C LEU A 441 -5.03 4.73 -19.39
N ALA A 442 -4.16 4.31 -20.32
CA ALA A 442 -4.45 3.29 -21.32
C ALA A 442 -4.09 1.85 -20.88
N LEU A 443 -3.40 1.68 -19.74
CA LEU A 443 -3.01 0.36 -19.21
C LEU A 443 -4.13 -0.30 -18.41
N ASP A 444 -4.93 0.50 -17.70
CA ASP A 444 -6.16 0.11 -17.01
C ASP A 444 -7.32 -0.15 -18.01
N ARG A 445 -7.10 -1.13 -18.90
CA ARG A 445 -8.06 -1.54 -19.93
C ARG A 445 -8.22 -3.06 -19.94
N PRO A 446 -9.45 -3.59 -19.97
CA PRO A 446 -9.70 -5.03 -20.14
C PRO A 446 -8.98 -5.57 -21.38
N GLY A 447 -8.17 -6.61 -21.20
CA GLY A 447 -7.34 -7.18 -22.27
C GLY A 447 -6.06 -6.40 -22.59
N GLY A 448 -5.58 -5.54 -21.66
CA GLY A 448 -4.27 -4.90 -21.74
C GLY A 448 -3.09 -5.89 -21.63
N PRO A 449 -1.84 -5.43 -21.81
CA PRO A 449 -0.64 -6.26 -21.78
C PRO A 449 -0.14 -6.59 -20.36
N LEU A 450 -0.88 -6.17 -19.32
CA LEU A 450 -0.55 -6.37 -17.91
C LEU A 450 -1.73 -7.04 -17.19
N PRO A 451 -1.49 -7.78 -16.08
CA PRO A 451 -2.55 -8.24 -15.19
C PRO A 451 -3.42 -7.06 -14.71
N PRO A 452 -4.75 -7.19 -14.62
CA PRO A 452 -5.66 -6.13 -14.19
C PRO A 452 -5.20 -5.33 -12.96
N GLY A 453 -4.79 -6.00 -11.87
CA GLY A 453 -4.32 -5.32 -10.66
C GLY A 453 -3.06 -4.47 -10.89
N ALA A 454 -2.11 -4.97 -11.69
CA ALA A 454 -0.91 -4.20 -12.06
C ALA A 454 -1.26 -3.00 -12.97
N GLY A 455 -2.26 -3.14 -13.84
CA GLY A 455 -2.80 -2.04 -14.63
C GLY A 455 -3.44 -0.94 -13.76
N ALA A 456 -4.26 -1.34 -12.78
CA ALA A 456 -4.93 -0.43 -11.85
C ALA A 456 -3.94 0.34 -10.96
N VAL A 457 -2.97 -0.36 -10.34
CA VAL A 457 -1.91 0.26 -9.52
C VAL A 457 -1.10 1.29 -10.32
N LEU A 458 -0.69 0.97 -11.55
CA LEU A 458 0.06 1.90 -12.40
C LEU A 458 -0.79 3.08 -12.87
N ALA A 459 -2.08 2.89 -13.12
CA ALA A 459 -3.00 3.97 -13.43
C ALA A 459 -3.19 4.91 -12.23
N ASP A 460 -3.30 4.40 -11.00
CA ASP A 460 -3.44 5.21 -9.79
C ASP A 460 -2.17 5.95 -9.40
N PHE A 461 -1.00 5.29 -9.43
CA PHE A 461 0.29 5.96 -9.34
C PHE A 461 0.35 7.12 -10.35
N SER A 462 -0.11 6.89 -11.57
CA SER A 462 -0.11 7.92 -12.61
C SER A 462 -1.17 9.01 -12.40
N ARG A 463 -2.31 8.72 -11.77
CA ARG A 463 -3.31 9.74 -11.36
C ARG A 463 -2.70 10.71 -10.35
N HIS A 464 -2.02 10.20 -9.32
CA HIS A 464 -1.35 11.01 -8.30
C HIS A 464 -0.17 11.80 -8.91
N ALA A 465 0.75 11.11 -9.61
CA ALA A 465 1.92 11.73 -10.22
C ALA A 465 1.57 12.88 -11.19
N TYR A 466 0.56 12.72 -12.06
CA TYR A 466 0.12 13.81 -12.95
C TYR A 466 -0.65 14.90 -12.19
N GLY A 467 -1.39 14.54 -11.16
CA GLY A 467 -2.08 15.48 -10.28
C GLY A 467 -1.10 16.42 -9.56
N ASP A 468 0.01 15.89 -9.04
CA ASP A 468 1.00 16.68 -8.33
C ASP A 468 1.88 17.52 -9.29
N ILE A 469 2.18 17.01 -10.50
CA ILE A 469 2.80 17.82 -11.58
C ILE A 469 1.92 19.03 -11.93
N GLU A 470 0.60 18.85 -12.08
CA GLU A 470 -0.31 19.97 -12.31
C GLU A 470 -0.39 20.89 -11.08
N ALA A 471 -0.49 20.33 -9.89
CA ALA A 471 -0.57 21.09 -8.64
C ALA A 471 0.67 21.98 -8.45
N ASP A 472 1.88 21.44 -8.63
CA ASP A 472 3.12 22.21 -8.42
C ASP A 472 3.36 23.26 -9.51
N TYR A 473 3.01 22.95 -10.77
CA TYR A 473 2.97 23.94 -11.84
C TYR A 473 2.03 25.10 -11.49
N LEU A 474 0.82 24.79 -11.01
CA LEU A 474 -0.18 25.78 -10.60
C LEU A 474 0.22 26.54 -9.32
N ARG A 475 0.94 25.91 -8.37
CA ARG A 475 1.54 26.59 -7.20
C ARG A 475 2.53 27.67 -7.68
N ILE A 476 3.43 27.35 -8.61
CA ILE A 476 4.44 28.30 -9.15
C ILE A 476 3.77 29.44 -9.95
N VAL A 477 2.80 29.13 -10.81
CA VAL A 477 2.00 30.14 -11.54
C VAL A 477 1.21 31.03 -10.58
N GLY A 478 0.58 30.42 -9.57
CA GLY A 478 -0.17 31.11 -8.51
C GLY A 478 0.70 32.11 -7.75
N TRP A 479 1.88 31.70 -7.29
CA TRP A 479 2.84 32.60 -6.64
C TRP A 479 3.28 33.75 -7.55
N THR A 480 3.52 33.49 -8.84
CA THR A 480 3.84 34.54 -9.83
C THR A 480 2.73 35.61 -9.89
N LEU A 481 1.47 35.18 -9.96
CA LEU A 481 0.30 36.07 -9.99
C LEU A 481 0.11 36.81 -8.66
N VAL A 482 0.26 36.12 -7.52
CA VAL A 482 0.15 36.72 -6.17
C VAL A 482 1.20 37.81 -5.97
N VAL A 483 2.46 37.56 -6.30
CA VAL A 483 3.53 38.58 -6.23
C VAL A 483 3.20 39.78 -7.12
N GLY A 484 2.73 39.55 -8.35
CA GLY A 484 2.25 40.60 -9.25
C GLY A 484 1.13 41.45 -8.62
N MET A 485 0.09 40.79 -8.07
CA MET A 485 -1.05 41.45 -7.43
C MET A 485 -0.67 42.23 -6.17
N VAL A 486 0.19 41.68 -5.30
CA VAL A 486 0.69 42.36 -4.08
C VAL A 486 1.45 43.64 -4.47
N VAL A 487 2.28 43.59 -5.51
CA VAL A 487 3.04 44.75 -6.00
C VAL A 487 2.11 45.80 -6.64
N VAL A 488 1.02 45.40 -7.31
CA VAL A 488 -0.06 46.34 -7.71
C VAL A 488 -0.73 46.95 -6.48
N GLY A 489 -1.10 46.14 -5.48
CA GLY A 489 -1.74 46.56 -4.24
C GLY A 489 -0.94 47.62 -3.50
N ALA A 490 0.35 47.37 -3.26
CA ALA A 490 1.28 48.34 -2.67
C ALA A 490 1.38 49.64 -3.50
N ALA A 491 1.42 49.54 -4.83
CA ALA A 491 1.47 50.71 -5.73
C ALA A 491 0.15 51.52 -5.77
N VAL A 492 -1.00 50.89 -5.49
CA VAL A 492 -2.29 51.56 -5.30
C VAL A 492 -2.36 52.17 -3.90
N PHE A 493 -2.04 51.42 -2.85
CA PHE A 493 -2.03 51.88 -1.46
C PHE A 493 -1.17 53.13 -1.29
N ARG A 494 0.07 53.14 -1.82
CA ARG A 494 0.96 54.32 -1.76
C ARG A 494 0.39 55.56 -2.49
N ARG A 495 -0.49 55.37 -3.48
CA ARG A 495 -1.17 56.46 -4.21
C ARG A 495 -2.43 56.95 -3.47
N VAL A 496 -3.13 56.06 -2.76
CA VAL A 496 -4.28 56.39 -1.92
C VAL A 496 -3.83 57.07 -0.62
N SER A 497 -2.82 56.54 0.06
CA SER A 497 -2.25 57.14 1.28
C SER A 497 -1.65 58.52 1.02
N GLY A 498 -1.08 58.75 -0.17
CA GLY A 498 -0.67 60.08 -0.65
C GLY A 498 -1.83 61.09 -0.76
N ARG A 499 -3.06 60.64 -1.07
CA ARG A 499 -4.28 61.48 -1.00
C ARG A 499 -4.79 61.63 0.43
N TRP A 500 -4.64 60.61 1.28
CA TRP A 500 -4.95 60.67 2.72
C TRP A 500 -3.92 61.46 3.56
N SER A 501 -2.92 62.08 2.93
CA SER A 501 -1.97 63.00 3.57
C SER A 501 -2.65 64.14 4.35
N ARG A 502 -3.83 64.58 3.89
CA ARG A 502 -4.68 65.59 4.57
C ARG A 502 -5.39 65.10 5.83
N VAL A 503 -5.23 63.83 6.23
CA VAL A 503 -5.99 63.20 7.32
C VAL A 503 -5.04 62.61 8.38
N GLY A 504 -5.43 62.75 9.65
CA GLY A 504 -4.59 62.50 10.83
C GLY A 504 -4.18 61.04 11.08
N ARG A 505 -3.12 60.88 11.88
CA ARG A 505 -2.36 59.62 12.09
C ARG A 505 -3.23 58.40 12.43
N ARG A 506 -4.25 58.54 13.29
CA ARG A 506 -5.18 57.44 13.66
C ARG A 506 -5.92 56.83 12.46
N ARG A 507 -6.44 57.64 11.53
CA ARG A 507 -7.18 57.13 10.36
C ARG A 507 -6.28 56.40 9.34
N ARG A 508 -4.96 56.69 9.34
CA ARG A 508 -3.99 55.98 8.49
C ARG A 508 -3.72 54.55 8.98
N LEU A 509 -3.69 54.34 10.30
CA LEU A 509 -3.58 53.01 10.90
C LEU A 509 -4.86 52.19 10.65
N ALA A 510 -6.03 52.76 10.93
CA ALA A 510 -7.31 52.10 10.69
C ALA A 510 -7.49 51.69 9.22
N GLY A 511 -7.21 52.58 8.26
CA GLY A 511 -7.29 52.28 6.83
C GLY A 511 -6.19 51.37 6.29
N GLY A 512 -5.13 51.10 7.07
CA GLY A 512 -4.19 50.01 6.81
C GLY A 512 -4.78 48.67 7.24
N LEU A 513 -5.26 48.59 8.49
CA LEU A 513 -5.90 47.39 9.06
C LEU A 513 -7.06 46.88 8.21
N VAL A 514 -7.91 47.78 7.71
CA VAL A 514 -9.07 47.48 6.85
C VAL A 514 -8.67 46.89 5.49
N VAL A 515 -7.41 47.00 5.06
CA VAL A 515 -6.91 46.34 3.84
C VAL A 515 -6.11 45.08 4.17
N THR A 516 -5.31 45.08 5.24
CA THR A 516 -4.51 43.91 5.61
C THR A 516 -5.36 42.78 6.17
N ILE A 517 -6.39 43.06 6.99
CA ILE A 517 -7.21 42.02 7.60
C ILE A 517 -7.99 41.20 6.55
N PRO A 518 -8.73 41.80 5.59
CA PRO A 518 -9.41 41.01 4.56
C PRO A 518 -8.47 40.24 3.63
N VAL A 519 -7.28 40.77 3.34
CA VAL A 519 -6.26 40.06 2.56
C VAL A 519 -5.69 38.87 3.33
N MET A 520 -5.38 39.04 4.63
CA MET A 520 -4.96 37.92 5.49
C MET A 520 -6.07 36.86 5.61
N ILE A 521 -7.32 37.26 5.89
CA ILE A 521 -8.45 36.34 5.99
C ILE A 521 -8.67 35.60 4.67
N ALA A 522 -8.61 36.27 3.52
CA ALA A 522 -8.73 35.62 2.21
C ALA A 522 -7.58 34.63 1.94
N VAL A 523 -6.33 34.98 2.31
CA VAL A 523 -5.18 34.07 2.21
C VAL A 523 -5.36 32.86 3.15
N THR A 524 -5.82 33.06 4.38
CA THR A 524 -6.09 31.96 5.32
C THR A 524 -7.23 31.06 4.84
N TRP A 525 -8.32 31.61 4.30
CA TRP A 525 -9.45 30.82 3.76
C TRP A 525 -9.09 30.07 2.47
N VAL A 526 -8.18 30.59 1.65
CA VAL A 526 -7.65 29.89 0.46
C VAL A 526 -6.61 28.84 0.84
N ALA A 527 -5.84 29.04 1.92
CA ALA A 527 -4.84 28.10 2.39
C ALA A 527 -5.40 26.95 3.27
N PHE A 528 -6.53 27.15 3.93
CA PHE A 528 -7.11 26.19 4.89
C PHE A 528 -8.64 26.03 4.68
N PRO A 529 -9.09 25.25 3.68
CA PRO A 529 -10.49 24.89 3.50
C PRO A 529 -10.94 23.82 4.53
N GLY A 530 -10.88 24.16 5.82
CA GLY A 530 -11.29 23.28 6.92
C GLY A 530 -12.82 23.12 7.00
N ALA A 531 -13.33 21.97 6.61
CA ALA A 531 -14.77 21.69 6.62
C ALA A 531 -15.29 21.46 8.06
N ALA A 532 -16.18 22.34 8.53
CA ALA A 532 -16.95 22.13 9.75
C ALA A 532 -18.10 21.15 9.49
N ALA A 533 -17.81 19.85 9.46
CA ALA A 533 -18.82 18.81 9.30
C ALA A 533 -19.69 18.71 10.56
N THR A 534 -20.99 18.97 10.44
CA THR A 534 -21.97 18.64 11.49
C THR A 534 -22.18 17.14 11.50
N GLY A 535 -21.63 16.45 12.50
CA GLY A 535 -21.74 15.00 12.63
C GLY A 535 -23.19 14.55 12.67
N ARG A 536 -23.59 13.73 11.69
CA ARG A 536 -24.71 12.80 11.86
C ARG A 536 -24.21 11.71 12.78
N GLU A 537 -24.99 11.32 13.78
CA GLU A 537 -24.61 10.20 14.63
C GLU A 537 -24.77 8.88 13.86
N LEU A 538 -23.64 8.33 13.45
CA LEU A 538 -23.54 7.04 12.76
C LEU A 538 -23.56 5.90 13.78
N CYS A 539 -23.90 4.69 13.33
CA CYS A 539 -23.74 3.46 14.08
C CYS A 539 -23.08 2.44 13.14
N ASN A 540 -21.91 1.91 13.50
CA ASN A 540 -21.06 1.14 12.57
C ASN A 540 -20.87 1.86 11.22
N GLY A 541 -20.41 3.13 11.26
CA GLY A 541 -20.19 3.96 10.07
C GLY A 541 -21.44 4.42 9.30
N GLN A 542 -22.64 3.92 9.59
CA GLN A 542 -23.86 4.19 8.79
C GLN A 542 -25.03 4.73 9.64
N ALA A 543 -25.81 5.66 9.10
CA ALA A 543 -26.95 6.25 9.82
C ALA A 543 -28.18 5.31 9.86
N GLN A 544 -28.39 4.53 8.80
CA GLN A 544 -29.50 3.58 8.67
C GLN A 544 -29.39 2.36 9.60
N LEU A 545 -28.18 2.03 10.08
CA LEU A 545 -27.96 0.90 10.98
C LEU A 545 -28.44 1.19 12.42
N CYS A 546 -28.46 2.46 12.84
CA CYS A 546 -28.83 2.85 14.20
C CYS A 546 -30.21 2.33 14.66
N ALA A 547 -31.18 2.24 13.74
CA ALA A 547 -32.55 1.83 14.04
C ALA A 547 -32.81 0.32 13.87
N LYS A 548 -31.83 -0.44 13.36
CA LYS A 548 -31.92 -1.91 13.24
C LYS A 548 -31.55 -2.57 14.58
N ARG A 549 -32.17 -3.70 14.90
CA ARG A 549 -31.68 -4.60 15.97
C ARG A 549 -30.34 -5.22 15.58
N TYR A 550 -29.55 -5.64 16.57
CA TYR A 550 -28.27 -6.32 16.35
C TYR A 550 -28.40 -7.57 15.44
N ASP A 551 -29.52 -8.32 15.52
CA ASP A 551 -29.82 -9.47 14.67
C ASP A 551 -30.26 -9.10 13.23
N GLU A 552 -30.59 -7.83 12.96
CA GLU A 552 -31.05 -7.35 11.65
C GLU A 552 -29.94 -6.71 10.80
N VAL A 553 -28.72 -6.60 11.33
CA VAL A 553 -27.54 -6.03 10.69
C VAL A 553 -26.65 -7.16 10.17
N THR A 554 -26.08 -6.97 8.98
CA THR A 554 -25.00 -7.83 8.49
C THR A 554 -23.66 -7.16 8.85
N TYR A 555 -22.74 -7.91 9.44
CA TYR A 555 -21.40 -7.46 9.78
C TYR A 555 -20.37 -8.18 8.91
N LEU A 556 -19.36 -7.45 8.45
CA LEU A 556 -18.16 -8.05 7.92
C LEU A 556 -17.40 -8.71 9.08
N ALA A 557 -16.93 -9.93 8.86
CA ALA A 557 -16.23 -10.74 9.84
C ALA A 557 -14.95 -11.34 9.25
N THR A 558 -13.99 -11.66 10.11
CA THR A 558 -12.71 -12.28 9.71
C THR A 558 -12.55 -13.65 10.32
N HIS A 559 -12.24 -14.64 9.47
CA HIS A 559 -11.87 -15.99 9.90
C HIS A 559 -10.44 -15.98 10.47
N ASN A 560 -10.25 -16.66 11.60
CA ASN A 560 -9.04 -16.74 12.41
C ASN A 560 -8.36 -15.36 12.52
N ALA A 561 -9.09 -14.37 13.02
CA ALA A 561 -8.75 -12.95 12.91
C ALA A 561 -7.37 -12.58 13.48
N MET A 562 -6.84 -13.38 14.41
CA MET A 562 -5.50 -13.18 14.97
C MET A 562 -4.37 -13.55 14.00
N ALA A 563 -4.60 -14.51 13.09
CA ALA A 563 -3.57 -15.17 12.30
C ALA A 563 -3.15 -14.30 11.12
N ASN A 564 -2.35 -13.26 11.39
CA ASN A 564 -2.12 -12.18 10.45
C ASN A 564 -0.65 -11.87 10.12
N SER A 565 -0.43 -11.25 8.95
CA SER A 565 0.91 -10.94 8.44
C SER A 565 1.62 -9.78 9.17
N GLU A 566 0.88 -8.82 9.74
CA GLU A 566 1.48 -7.67 10.45
C GLU A 566 2.15 -8.11 11.74
N ASP A 567 1.47 -8.95 12.54
CA ASP A 567 2.04 -9.59 13.74
C ASP A 567 3.03 -10.73 13.40
N ARG A 568 3.07 -11.14 12.11
CA ARG A 568 3.95 -12.14 11.48
C ARG A 568 3.65 -13.59 11.86
N PHE A 569 2.37 -13.98 11.77
CA PHE A 569 2.00 -15.40 11.76
C PHE A 569 2.58 -16.09 10.51
N LEU A 570 2.84 -17.39 10.66
CA LEU A 570 3.14 -18.31 9.58
C LEU A 570 1.85 -19.02 9.14
N GLY A 571 1.57 -19.04 7.84
CA GLY A 571 0.26 -19.42 7.30
C GLY A 571 -0.88 -18.48 7.70
N PRO A 572 -0.72 -17.15 7.57
CA PRO A 572 -1.75 -16.20 8.00
C PRO A 572 -3.03 -16.31 7.15
N THR A 573 -4.20 -16.21 7.78
CA THR A 573 -5.50 -16.04 7.10
C THR A 573 -5.82 -14.59 6.77
N GLN A 574 -5.13 -13.63 7.39
CA GLN A 574 -5.35 -12.19 7.19
C GLN A 574 -4.02 -11.49 6.89
N ASP A 575 -4.04 -10.43 6.10
CA ASP A 575 -2.91 -9.48 6.07
C ASP A 575 -2.90 -8.56 7.31
N PRO A 576 -3.98 -7.80 7.60
CA PRO A 576 -4.02 -6.81 8.67
C PRO A 576 -4.15 -7.41 10.08
N SER A 577 -3.59 -6.72 11.08
CA SER A 577 -3.76 -6.99 12.50
C SER A 577 -5.20 -6.73 13.00
N LEU A 578 -5.54 -7.25 14.19
CA LEU A 578 -6.89 -7.19 14.76
C LEU A 578 -7.48 -5.77 14.83
N VAL A 579 -6.65 -4.75 15.08
CA VAL A 579 -7.10 -3.34 15.11
C VAL A 579 -7.31 -2.79 13.69
N HIS A 580 -6.38 -3.08 12.78
CA HIS A 580 -6.46 -2.65 11.38
C HIS A 580 -7.67 -3.29 10.67
N GLN A 581 -8.05 -4.52 11.00
CA GLN A 581 -9.31 -5.12 10.55
C GLN A 581 -10.53 -4.29 10.96
N LEU A 582 -10.58 -3.76 12.19
CA LEU A 582 -11.66 -2.88 12.64
C LEU A 582 -11.64 -1.53 11.89
N ASP A 583 -10.45 -0.99 11.60
CA ASP A 583 -10.32 0.22 10.76
C ASP A 583 -10.79 0.00 9.31
N LEU A 584 -10.66 -1.22 8.76
CA LEU A 584 -11.17 -1.63 7.44
C LEU A 584 -12.70 -1.91 7.41
N GLY A 585 -13.39 -1.86 8.54
CA GLY A 585 -14.85 -2.05 8.61
C GLY A 585 -15.33 -3.38 9.22
N VAL A 586 -14.42 -4.29 9.59
CA VAL A 586 -14.77 -5.55 10.27
C VAL A 586 -15.43 -5.27 11.62
N ARG A 587 -16.55 -5.93 11.92
CA ARG A 587 -17.27 -5.75 13.21
C ARG A 587 -17.55 -7.07 13.94
N ALA A 588 -17.08 -8.19 13.42
CA ALA A 588 -16.96 -9.44 14.16
C ALA A 588 -15.60 -10.13 13.93
N LEU A 589 -14.92 -10.53 14.99
CA LEU A 589 -13.63 -11.21 14.93
C LEU A 589 -13.83 -12.66 15.40
N LEU A 590 -13.49 -13.65 14.57
CA LEU A 590 -13.43 -15.05 14.99
C LEU A 590 -12.06 -15.28 15.64
N LEU A 591 -12.05 -15.74 16.90
CA LEU A 591 -10.87 -15.75 17.75
C LEU A 591 -10.65 -17.11 18.42
N ASP A 592 -9.59 -17.78 18.03
CA ASP A 592 -9.14 -19.03 18.63
C ASP A 592 -8.31 -18.73 19.88
N VAL A 593 -8.78 -19.18 21.04
CA VAL A 593 -8.18 -18.91 22.35
C VAL A 593 -7.71 -20.21 22.97
N HIS A 594 -6.41 -20.35 23.16
CA HIS A 594 -5.78 -21.58 23.67
C HIS A 594 -4.85 -21.29 24.85
N HIS A 595 -4.60 -22.31 25.67
CA HIS A 595 -3.35 -22.39 26.44
C HIS A 595 -2.19 -22.68 25.48
N TRP A 596 -0.96 -22.32 25.86
CA TRP A 596 0.21 -22.52 25.00
C TRP A 596 0.43 -24.00 24.64
N THR A 597 0.48 -24.30 23.34
CA THR A 597 0.56 -25.67 22.78
C THR A 597 1.76 -26.46 23.34
N THR A 598 1.50 -27.59 24.01
CA THR A 598 2.54 -28.45 24.61
C THR A 598 3.31 -29.24 23.53
N PRO A 599 4.52 -29.77 23.81
CA PRO A 599 5.27 -30.55 22.81
C PRO A 599 4.50 -31.80 22.34
N GLU A 600 3.72 -32.45 23.20
CA GLU A 600 2.89 -33.60 22.83
C GLU A 600 1.73 -33.22 21.90
N GLN A 601 1.18 -32.00 22.05
CA GLN A 601 0.18 -31.45 21.14
C GLN A 601 0.81 -31.04 19.79
N VAL A 602 2.01 -30.46 19.83
CA VAL A 602 2.81 -30.16 18.62
C VAL A 602 3.09 -31.44 17.82
N ASP A 603 3.58 -32.51 18.46
CA ASP A 603 3.83 -33.79 17.81
C ASP A 603 2.54 -34.41 17.24
N ALA A 604 1.40 -34.26 17.93
CA ALA A 604 0.11 -34.74 17.44
C ALA A 604 -0.39 -34.00 16.18
N VAL A 605 -0.24 -32.67 16.12
CA VAL A 605 -0.58 -31.87 14.91
C VAL A 605 0.40 -32.17 13.78
N LEU A 606 1.71 -32.26 14.05
CA LEU A 606 2.70 -32.67 13.05
C LEU A 606 2.33 -34.04 12.46
N ALA A 607 1.83 -34.98 13.26
CA ALA A 607 1.42 -36.31 12.81
C ALA A 607 0.23 -36.31 11.82
N THR A 608 -0.65 -35.31 11.84
CA THR A 608 -1.76 -35.19 10.87
C THR A 608 -1.38 -34.50 9.56
N LEU A 609 -0.31 -33.68 9.54
CA LEU A 609 0.11 -32.95 8.33
C LEU A 609 0.61 -33.85 7.18
N PRO A 610 0.42 -33.45 5.92
CA PRO A 610 1.07 -34.08 4.76
C PRO A 610 2.60 -34.10 4.89
N PRO A 611 3.32 -35.09 4.32
CA PRO A 611 4.77 -35.22 4.49
C PRO A 611 5.57 -33.98 4.06
N THR A 612 5.19 -33.34 2.96
CA THR A 612 5.82 -32.09 2.46
C THR A 612 5.63 -30.95 3.45
N THR A 613 4.40 -30.70 3.89
CA THR A 613 4.04 -29.67 4.87
C THR A 613 4.74 -29.92 6.21
N ARG A 614 4.78 -31.18 6.68
CA ARG A 614 5.53 -31.57 7.88
C ARG A 614 7.02 -31.23 7.76
N THR A 615 7.69 -31.61 6.67
CA THR A 615 9.13 -31.34 6.50
C THR A 615 9.45 -29.84 6.48
N ALA A 616 8.51 -28.99 6.03
CA ALA A 616 8.66 -27.54 6.09
C ALA A 616 8.36 -26.92 7.47
N ILE A 617 7.41 -27.47 8.24
CA ILE A 617 6.95 -26.92 9.53
C ILE A 617 7.73 -27.48 10.73
N GLU A 618 8.09 -28.77 10.71
CA GLU A 618 8.81 -29.47 11.78
C GLU A 618 10.13 -28.76 12.24
N PRO A 619 10.93 -28.10 11.37
CA PRO A 619 12.07 -27.29 11.83
C PRO A 619 11.67 -26.10 12.71
N LEU A 620 10.50 -25.51 12.47
CA LEU A 620 10.01 -24.29 13.11
C LEU A 620 9.27 -24.58 14.43
N THR A 621 8.84 -25.83 14.63
CA THR A 621 8.16 -26.29 15.85
C THR A 621 9.04 -27.23 16.69
N ARG A 622 10.26 -27.54 16.23
CA ARG A 622 11.22 -28.42 16.90
C ARG A 622 11.71 -27.79 18.21
N ASN A 623 11.62 -28.56 19.30
CA ASN A 623 11.89 -28.12 20.68
C ASN A 623 10.85 -27.13 21.24
N ALA A 624 9.56 -27.36 21.00
CA ALA A 624 8.46 -26.69 21.70
C ALA A 624 8.44 -26.99 23.22
N ARG A 625 9.43 -26.51 23.99
CA ARG A 625 9.55 -26.71 25.44
C ARG A 625 9.06 -25.52 26.26
N SER A 626 8.89 -24.34 25.64
CA SER A 626 8.12 -23.21 26.18
C SER A 626 6.83 -23.72 26.82
N ALA A 627 6.69 -23.47 28.12
CA ALA A 627 5.39 -23.44 28.77
C ALA A 627 5.08 -21.96 29.08
N ARG A 628 4.34 -21.29 28.18
CA ARG A 628 3.97 -19.89 28.38
C ARG A 628 2.63 -19.82 29.13
N PRO A 629 2.59 -19.32 30.38
CA PRO A 629 1.35 -19.20 31.14
C PRO A 629 0.41 -18.16 30.49
N GLY A 630 -0.88 -18.23 30.82
CA GLY A 630 -1.90 -17.33 30.29
C GLY A 630 -2.67 -17.93 29.10
N LEU A 631 -3.47 -17.08 28.46
CA LEU A 631 -4.26 -17.41 27.27
C LEU A 631 -3.69 -16.70 26.05
N TRP A 632 -3.57 -17.44 24.96
CA TRP A 632 -2.95 -17.00 23.72
C TRP A 632 -3.95 -17.09 22.57
N LEU A 633 -3.89 -16.11 21.67
CA LEU A 633 -4.57 -16.13 20.39
C LEU A 633 -3.66 -16.82 19.36
N CYS A 634 -3.96 -18.06 19.00
CA CYS A 634 -3.26 -18.85 18.00
C CYS A 634 -4.17 -19.94 17.40
N HIS A 635 -3.82 -20.47 16.22
CA HIS A 635 -4.54 -21.56 15.55
C HIS A 635 -3.63 -22.80 15.48
N ASP A 636 -4.12 -23.96 15.95
CA ASP A 636 -3.42 -25.25 16.14
C ASP A 636 -2.13 -25.20 16.99
N MET A 637 -1.14 -24.43 16.57
CA MET A 637 0.24 -24.44 17.06
C MET A 637 0.69 -23.01 17.36
N CYS A 638 0.66 -22.59 18.63
CA CYS A 638 1.11 -21.26 19.07
C CYS A 638 2.58 -20.93 18.70
N GLN A 639 3.39 -21.94 18.36
CA GLN A 639 4.74 -21.79 17.83
C GLN A 639 4.78 -21.13 16.43
N LEU A 640 3.71 -21.24 15.63
CA LEU A 640 3.62 -20.64 14.29
C LEU A 640 3.12 -19.19 14.30
N GLY A 641 2.67 -18.71 15.46
CA GLY A 641 2.22 -17.37 15.71
C GLY A 641 1.29 -17.36 16.92
N ALA A 642 1.47 -16.39 17.82
CA ALA A 642 0.66 -16.25 19.01
C ALA A 642 0.69 -14.81 19.54
N LEU A 643 -0.45 -14.32 20.01
CA LEU A 643 -0.59 -13.04 20.69
C LEU A 643 -1.16 -13.24 22.11
N ASP A 644 -0.77 -12.40 23.07
CA ASP A 644 -1.35 -12.44 24.42
C ASP A 644 -2.81 -11.94 24.38
N LEU A 645 -3.75 -12.77 24.85
CA LEU A 645 -5.18 -12.46 24.76
C LEU A 645 -5.53 -11.15 25.49
N ILE A 646 -4.95 -10.90 26.66
CA ILE A 646 -5.31 -9.74 27.49
C ILE A 646 -4.80 -8.45 26.83
N ALA A 647 -3.60 -8.49 26.23
CA ALA A 647 -3.03 -7.39 25.46
C ALA A 647 -3.87 -7.05 24.23
N GLU A 648 -4.23 -8.03 23.40
CA GLU A 648 -5.02 -7.80 22.18
C GLU A 648 -6.45 -7.32 22.49
N LEU A 649 -7.11 -7.93 23.47
CA LEU A 649 -8.40 -7.45 23.98
C LEU A 649 -8.30 -6.01 24.50
N GLY A 650 -7.17 -5.65 25.12
CA GLY A 650 -6.85 -4.27 25.50
C GLY A 650 -6.76 -3.33 24.31
N LYS A 651 -6.01 -3.69 23.25
CA LYS A 651 -5.89 -2.89 22.02
C LYS A 651 -7.25 -2.64 21.36
N VAL A 652 -8.11 -3.67 21.29
CA VAL A 652 -9.49 -3.53 20.78
C VAL A 652 -10.33 -2.64 21.70
N GLY A 653 -10.20 -2.76 23.02
CA GLY A 653 -10.83 -1.86 23.99
C GLY A 653 -10.47 -0.39 23.80
N ASP A 654 -9.20 -0.10 23.51
CA ASP A 654 -8.70 1.24 23.22
C ASP A 654 -9.15 1.75 21.84
N TRP A 655 -9.24 0.88 20.82
CA TRP A 655 -9.85 1.23 19.53
C TRP A 655 -11.33 1.58 19.70
N MET A 656 -12.08 0.75 20.44
CA MET A 656 -13.48 1.04 20.77
C MET A 656 -13.61 2.34 21.57
N ALA A 657 -12.69 2.64 22.49
CA ALA A 657 -12.71 3.90 23.25
C ALA A 657 -12.53 5.15 22.36
N ARG A 658 -11.75 5.04 21.27
CA ARG A 658 -11.61 6.11 20.25
C ARG A 658 -12.83 6.19 19.33
N ASN A 659 -13.50 5.06 19.08
CA ASN A 659 -14.63 4.93 18.15
C ASN A 659 -15.95 4.63 18.89
N PRO A 660 -16.64 5.64 19.45
CA PRO A 660 -17.80 5.43 20.34
C PRO A 660 -19.07 4.94 19.64
N SER A 661 -19.22 5.18 18.33
CA SER A 661 -20.34 4.76 17.48
C SER A 661 -20.33 3.27 17.10
N GLU A 662 -19.32 2.52 17.57
CA GLU A 662 -19.01 1.20 17.01
C GLU A 662 -19.37 0.07 17.98
N VAL A 663 -20.08 -0.91 17.44
CA VAL A 663 -20.49 -2.18 18.07
C VAL A 663 -19.66 -3.30 17.46
N VAL A 664 -18.96 -4.05 18.30
CA VAL A 664 -18.01 -5.12 17.92
C VAL A 664 -18.46 -6.46 18.51
N THR A 665 -18.13 -7.55 17.84
CA THR A 665 -18.42 -8.93 18.26
C THR A 665 -17.14 -9.77 18.31
N PHE A 666 -16.99 -10.59 19.34
CA PHE A 666 -16.02 -11.71 19.36
C PHE A 666 -16.79 -13.03 19.31
N ILE A 667 -16.36 -13.94 18.43
CA ILE A 667 -16.84 -15.32 18.34
C ILE A 667 -15.64 -16.20 18.65
N ILE A 668 -15.58 -16.77 19.86
CA ILE A 668 -14.39 -17.41 20.40
C ILE A 668 -14.47 -18.93 20.26
N GLN A 669 -13.49 -19.56 19.61
CA GLN A 669 -13.40 -21.02 19.51
C GLN A 669 -13.05 -21.63 20.89
N ASP A 670 -13.60 -22.80 21.20
CA ASP A 670 -13.54 -23.43 22.53
C ASP A 670 -12.17 -24.08 22.89
N GLY A 671 -11.06 -23.43 22.56
CA GLY A 671 -9.70 -23.87 22.91
C GLY A 671 -9.31 -23.70 24.39
N ALA A 672 -10.12 -22.96 25.16
CA ALA A 672 -9.93 -22.71 26.59
C ALA A 672 -11.27 -22.61 27.36
N PRO A 673 -11.28 -22.79 28.69
CA PRO A 673 -12.51 -22.71 29.49
C PRO A 673 -13.15 -21.31 29.49
N ALA A 674 -14.47 -21.27 29.31
CA ALA A 674 -15.26 -20.03 29.31
C ALA A 674 -15.07 -19.16 30.56
N SER A 675 -14.78 -19.76 31.72
CA SER A 675 -14.43 -19.03 32.94
C SER A 675 -13.12 -18.25 32.85
N GLU A 676 -12.12 -18.77 32.15
CA GLU A 676 -10.83 -18.10 31.94
C GLU A 676 -10.97 -17.02 30.87
N ILE A 677 -11.72 -17.28 29.80
CA ILE A 677 -12.08 -16.29 28.76
C ILE A 677 -12.80 -15.09 29.38
N ALA A 678 -13.82 -15.32 30.22
CA ALA A 678 -14.51 -14.25 30.95
C ALA A 678 -13.58 -13.50 31.91
N GLY A 679 -12.60 -14.19 32.51
CA GLY A 679 -11.53 -13.60 33.32
C GLY A 679 -10.56 -12.72 32.52
N ALA A 680 -10.21 -13.11 31.29
CA ALA A 680 -9.36 -12.32 30.40
C ALA A 680 -10.07 -11.04 29.90
N VAL A 681 -11.34 -11.16 29.50
CA VAL A 681 -12.20 -10.00 29.14
C VAL A 681 -12.33 -9.01 30.31
N ALA A 682 -12.33 -9.50 31.56
CA ALA A 682 -12.32 -8.64 32.75
C ALA A 682 -10.96 -7.98 33.01
N GLN A 683 -9.85 -8.72 32.85
CA GLN A 683 -8.49 -8.18 33.02
C GLN A 683 -8.13 -7.14 31.96
N ALA A 684 -8.59 -7.32 30.72
CA ALA A 684 -8.52 -6.32 29.65
C ALA A 684 -9.44 -5.09 29.88
N GLY A 685 -10.15 -5.03 31.02
CA GLY A 685 -11.00 -3.90 31.41
C GLY A 685 -12.31 -3.76 30.62
N LEU A 686 -12.65 -4.75 29.79
CA LEU A 686 -13.76 -4.66 28.82
C LEU A 686 -15.15 -4.84 29.46
N SER A 687 -15.27 -5.34 30.71
CA SER A 687 -16.55 -5.68 31.37
C SER A 687 -17.61 -4.56 31.42
N ARG A 688 -17.21 -3.30 31.20
CA ARG A 688 -18.14 -2.16 31.05
C ARG A 688 -18.79 -2.06 29.68
N LEU A 689 -18.08 -2.49 28.63
CA LEU A 689 -18.53 -2.50 27.23
C LEU A 689 -19.35 -3.74 26.89
N VAL A 690 -19.15 -4.87 27.58
CA VAL A 690 -19.78 -6.14 27.20
C VAL A 690 -21.30 -6.08 27.37
N VAL A 691 -22.05 -6.45 26.32
CA VAL A 691 -23.48 -6.71 26.35
C VAL A 691 -23.73 -8.16 26.82
N THR A 692 -24.80 -8.38 27.57
CA THR A 692 -25.32 -9.73 27.84
C THR A 692 -26.32 -10.07 26.73
N PRO A 693 -26.20 -11.19 26.00
CA PRO A 693 -27.20 -11.64 25.06
C PRO A 693 -28.60 -11.74 25.72
N PRO A 694 -29.69 -11.54 24.96
CA PRO A 694 -31.05 -11.69 25.49
C PRO A 694 -31.31 -13.13 25.97
N ALA A 695 -32.38 -13.33 26.73
CA ALA A 695 -32.92 -14.67 26.95
C ALA A 695 -33.42 -15.27 25.62
N ASP A 696 -33.65 -16.58 25.57
CA ASP A 696 -34.02 -17.30 24.34
C ASP A 696 -35.34 -16.79 23.70
N ASP A 697 -36.21 -16.16 24.49
CA ASP A 697 -37.48 -15.53 24.10
C ASP A 697 -37.39 -13.99 23.94
N GLY A 698 -36.21 -13.40 24.16
CA GLY A 698 -35.97 -11.95 24.16
C GLY A 698 -35.43 -11.43 22.82
N SER A 699 -35.89 -10.24 22.42
CA SER A 699 -35.34 -9.52 21.26
C SER A 699 -33.99 -8.89 21.58
N TRP A 700 -33.07 -8.88 20.61
CA TRP A 700 -31.84 -8.08 20.70
C TRP A 700 -32.13 -6.56 20.73
N PRO A 701 -31.30 -5.74 21.39
CA PRO A 701 -31.38 -4.28 21.32
C PRO A 701 -31.03 -3.74 19.92
N THR A 702 -31.42 -2.51 19.64
CA THR A 702 -30.91 -1.74 18.49
C THR A 702 -29.44 -1.35 18.68
N LEU A 703 -28.72 -1.13 17.57
CA LEU A 703 -27.35 -0.61 17.65
C LEU A 703 -27.30 0.73 18.40
N ARG A 704 -28.33 1.57 18.24
CA ARG A 704 -28.48 2.81 19.00
C ARG A 704 -28.52 2.54 20.51
N GLU A 705 -29.37 1.63 20.99
CA GLU A 705 -29.45 1.29 22.41
C GLU A 705 -28.15 0.68 22.95
N MET A 706 -27.42 -0.11 22.15
CA MET A 706 -26.09 -0.64 22.50
C MET A 706 -25.04 0.48 22.65
N ILE A 707 -25.06 1.48 21.76
CA ILE A 707 -24.15 2.63 21.80
C ILE A 707 -24.49 3.57 22.96
N ASP A 708 -25.76 3.97 23.10
CA ASP A 708 -26.21 4.93 24.11
C ASP A 708 -26.08 4.38 25.55
N SER A 709 -26.20 3.06 25.74
CA SER A 709 -25.93 2.39 27.02
C SER A 709 -24.44 2.08 27.27
N GLY A 710 -23.59 2.27 26.26
CA GLY A 710 -22.19 1.84 26.26
C GLY A 710 -21.97 0.33 26.20
N ARG A 711 -23.04 -0.48 26.11
CA ARG A 711 -23.02 -1.96 26.07
C ARG A 711 -22.95 -2.44 24.63
N ARG A 712 -21.76 -2.27 24.03
CA ARG A 712 -21.50 -2.38 22.58
C ARG A 712 -20.43 -3.41 22.19
N LEU A 713 -20.07 -4.32 23.09
CA LEU A 713 -19.22 -5.48 22.77
C LEU A 713 -20.00 -6.77 23.01
N ALA A 714 -20.30 -7.53 21.96
CA ALA A 714 -20.81 -8.89 22.08
C ALA A 714 -19.64 -9.89 22.20
N VAL A 715 -19.75 -10.88 23.09
CA VAL A 715 -18.73 -11.92 23.28
C VAL A 715 -19.42 -13.26 23.43
N PHE A 716 -19.13 -14.17 22.51
CA PHE A 716 -19.57 -15.56 22.54
C PHE A 716 -18.36 -16.49 22.60
N THR A 717 -18.53 -17.64 23.26
CA THR A 717 -17.77 -18.87 22.99
C THR A 717 -18.56 -19.70 21.97
N GLU A 718 -17.96 -20.57 21.17
CA GLU A 718 -18.71 -21.33 20.16
C GLU A 718 -19.81 -22.21 20.82
N SER A 719 -19.42 -23.03 21.79
CA SER A 719 -20.27 -24.10 22.37
C SER A 719 -20.43 -23.99 23.89
N GLN A 720 -19.55 -23.27 24.60
CA GLN A 720 -19.63 -23.11 26.06
C GLN A 720 -20.61 -22.01 26.48
N ASP A 721 -21.37 -22.24 27.55
CA ASP A 721 -22.15 -21.24 28.30
C ASP A 721 -21.50 -20.99 29.69
N LEU A 722 -21.53 -19.75 30.18
CA LEU A 722 -21.13 -19.42 31.57
C LEU A 722 -22.30 -18.77 32.35
N PRO A 723 -23.18 -19.58 32.99
CA PRO A 723 -24.39 -19.10 33.67
C PRO A 723 -24.12 -18.00 34.70
N GLY A 724 -25.04 -17.04 34.81
CA GLY A 724 -24.92 -15.88 35.70
C GLY A 724 -23.98 -14.77 35.19
N THR A 725 -23.25 -14.99 34.09
CA THR A 725 -22.40 -13.98 33.43
C THR A 725 -22.98 -13.55 32.08
N PHE A 726 -22.25 -12.71 31.33
CA PHE A 726 -22.58 -12.35 29.96
C PHE A 726 -22.32 -13.48 28.94
N LEU A 727 -21.36 -14.37 29.20
CA LEU A 727 -20.78 -15.23 28.18
C LEU A 727 -21.70 -16.43 27.85
N ARG A 728 -21.96 -16.65 26.57
CA ARG A 728 -22.86 -17.68 26.04
C ARG A 728 -22.29 -18.39 24.83
N SER A 729 -22.84 -19.56 24.54
CA SER A 729 -22.62 -20.27 23.27
C SER A 729 -23.17 -19.46 22.10
N PHE A 730 -22.36 -19.31 21.05
CA PHE A 730 -22.75 -18.76 19.77
C PHE A 730 -23.81 -19.64 19.10
N TYR A 731 -23.60 -20.96 19.10
CA TYR A 731 -24.50 -21.93 18.46
C TYR A 731 -25.86 -22.12 19.14
N ARG A 732 -26.08 -21.49 20.30
CA ARG A 732 -27.39 -21.26 20.90
C ARG A 732 -28.23 -20.20 20.16
N TYR A 733 -27.59 -19.14 19.66
CA TYR A 733 -28.26 -18.02 18.98
C TYR A 733 -28.05 -18.00 17.47
N ALA A 734 -27.07 -18.77 16.97
CA ALA A 734 -26.61 -18.78 15.59
C ALA A 734 -26.59 -20.18 14.99
N SER A 735 -26.48 -20.23 13.66
CA SER A 735 -26.02 -21.39 12.90
C SER A 735 -24.95 -20.96 11.89
N ASP A 736 -24.12 -21.89 11.40
CA ASP A 736 -23.15 -21.61 10.34
C ASP A 736 -23.40 -22.41 9.05
N THR A 737 -22.72 -22.02 7.97
CA THR A 737 -22.61 -22.80 6.72
C THR A 737 -21.35 -23.69 6.75
N PRO A 738 -21.16 -24.65 5.82
CA PRO A 738 -19.91 -25.40 5.73
C PRO A 738 -18.70 -24.46 5.61
N PHE A 739 -17.64 -24.75 6.37
CA PHE A 739 -16.36 -24.05 6.36
C PHE A 739 -15.26 -24.81 5.59
N SER A 740 -15.25 -26.14 5.68
CA SER A 740 -14.27 -27.00 5.00
C SER A 740 -14.62 -27.15 3.52
N VAL A 741 -14.13 -26.22 2.70
CA VAL A 741 -14.44 -26.11 1.27
C VAL A 741 -13.15 -25.91 0.48
N ASP A 742 -12.82 -26.85 -0.40
CA ASP A 742 -11.51 -26.94 -1.09
C ASP A 742 -11.41 -26.13 -2.40
N SER A 743 -12.44 -25.38 -2.79
CA SER A 743 -12.32 -24.37 -3.87
C SER A 743 -13.40 -23.29 -3.82
N ALA A 744 -13.09 -22.10 -4.36
CA ALA A 744 -14.01 -20.96 -4.35
C ALA A 744 -15.29 -21.17 -5.18
N ASP A 745 -15.30 -22.13 -6.13
CA ASP A 745 -16.49 -22.52 -6.90
C ASP A 745 -17.40 -23.51 -6.15
N LYS A 746 -16.95 -24.05 -5.02
CA LYS A 746 -17.77 -24.86 -4.10
C LYS A 746 -18.39 -24.02 -2.98
N LEU A 747 -18.09 -22.72 -2.89
CA LEU A 747 -18.77 -21.76 -2.01
C LEU A 747 -20.14 -21.40 -2.60
N VAL A 748 -21.09 -22.34 -2.53
CA VAL A 748 -22.43 -22.22 -3.11
C VAL A 748 -23.52 -22.62 -2.11
N GLY A 749 -24.71 -22.03 -2.25
CA GLY A 749 -25.86 -22.28 -1.37
C GLY A 749 -25.62 -21.83 0.07
N CYS A 750 -26.54 -22.25 0.96
CA CYS A 750 -26.52 -21.88 2.37
C CYS A 750 -27.02 -23.00 3.31
N ALA A 751 -26.62 -24.24 3.03
CA ALA A 751 -26.91 -25.38 3.90
C ALA A 751 -26.42 -25.15 5.34
N ARG A 752 -27.21 -25.57 6.35
CA ARG A 752 -26.84 -25.46 7.76
C ARG A 752 -25.84 -26.55 8.15
N ASN A 753 -24.74 -26.15 8.78
CA ASN A 753 -23.67 -27.01 9.28
C ASN A 753 -23.79 -27.20 10.81
N ARG A 754 -23.31 -26.24 11.61
CA ARG A 754 -23.43 -26.19 13.08
C ARG A 754 -24.58 -25.29 13.54
N GLY A 755 -24.89 -25.31 14.84
CA GLY A 755 -25.96 -24.53 15.47
C GLY A 755 -27.38 -25.04 15.23
N GLU A 756 -28.33 -24.53 16.01
CA GLU A 756 -29.73 -24.95 15.95
C GLU A 756 -30.46 -24.48 14.67
N ALA A 757 -31.60 -25.11 14.38
CA ALA A 757 -32.43 -24.76 13.23
C ALA A 757 -33.46 -23.69 13.62
N GLY A 758 -33.41 -22.54 12.94
CA GLY A 758 -34.24 -21.38 13.28
C GLY A 758 -33.58 -20.37 14.23
N SER A 759 -32.32 -20.60 14.62
CA SER A 759 -31.45 -19.64 15.31
C SER A 759 -31.51 -18.25 14.66
N GLY A 760 -31.70 -17.19 15.45
CA GLY A 760 -31.90 -15.83 14.92
C GLY A 760 -30.71 -15.29 14.12
N LEU A 761 -29.49 -15.68 14.49
CA LEU A 761 -28.26 -15.26 13.81
C LEU A 761 -27.80 -16.28 12.76
N LEU A 762 -26.99 -15.85 11.80
CA LEU A 762 -26.40 -16.71 10.75
C LEU A 762 -24.97 -16.27 10.42
N LEU A 763 -24.03 -17.22 10.49
CA LEU A 763 -22.64 -17.07 10.07
C LEU A 763 -22.44 -17.70 8.67
N LEU A 764 -22.19 -16.87 7.67
CA LEU A 764 -21.79 -17.30 6.34
C LEU A 764 -20.27 -17.45 6.31
N ASN A 765 -19.80 -18.70 6.27
CA ASN A 765 -18.39 -19.03 6.12
C ASN A 765 -18.01 -18.90 4.64
N ASN A 766 -17.07 -18.00 4.32
CA ASN A 766 -16.73 -17.54 2.96
C ASN A 766 -15.21 -17.48 2.75
N TRP A 767 -14.54 -18.62 2.93
CA TRP A 767 -13.11 -18.82 2.67
C TRP A 767 -12.87 -20.21 2.05
N VAL A 768 -11.64 -20.52 1.68
CA VAL A 768 -11.24 -21.81 1.10
C VAL A 768 -10.27 -22.50 2.04
N THR A 769 -10.54 -23.76 2.36
CA THR A 769 -9.67 -24.64 3.16
C THR A 769 -8.93 -25.60 2.24
N ASP A 770 -7.67 -25.30 1.95
CA ASP A 770 -6.74 -26.11 1.17
C ASP A 770 -5.38 -26.20 1.93
N ALA A 771 -4.28 -26.52 1.25
CA ALA A 771 -2.95 -26.66 1.84
C ALA A 771 -2.44 -25.42 2.61
N ALA A 772 -2.95 -24.23 2.31
CA ALA A 772 -2.76 -22.99 3.05
C ALA A 772 -3.89 -21.98 2.74
N PRO A 773 -4.12 -20.95 3.59
CA PRO A 773 -4.96 -19.81 3.22
C PRO A 773 -4.41 -19.12 1.97
N SER A 774 -5.25 -18.94 0.95
CA SER A 774 -4.83 -18.45 -0.37
C SER A 774 -5.41 -17.07 -0.69
N ARG A 775 -4.55 -16.08 -0.94
CA ARG A 775 -4.97 -14.73 -1.38
C ARG A 775 -5.67 -14.77 -2.74
N GLN A 776 -5.27 -15.66 -3.65
CA GLN A 776 -5.94 -15.89 -4.92
C GLN A 776 -7.36 -16.45 -4.72
N ALA A 777 -7.53 -17.39 -3.78
CA ALA A 777 -8.86 -17.89 -3.42
C ALA A 777 -9.72 -16.79 -2.79
N ALA A 778 -9.15 -15.93 -1.95
CA ALA A 778 -9.83 -14.76 -1.38
C ALA A 778 -10.25 -13.75 -2.46
N LEU A 779 -9.42 -13.47 -3.48
CA LEU A 779 -9.80 -12.59 -4.61
C LEU A 779 -11.08 -13.07 -5.33
N VAL A 780 -11.29 -14.39 -5.43
CA VAL A 780 -12.51 -14.97 -6.02
C VAL A 780 -13.65 -15.04 -5.00
N ALA A 781 -13.39 -15.49 -3.76
CA ALA A 781 -14.40 -15.69 -2.74
C ALA A 781 -14.98 -14.37 -2.20
N ASN A 782 -14.16 -13.33 -2.08
CA ASN A 782 -14.53 -12.03 -1.51
C ASN A 782 -15.13 -11.07 -2.55
N ASN A 783 -15.32 -11.51 -3.80
CA ASN A 783 -16.02 -10.73 -4.81
C ASN A 783 -17.45 -10.42 -4.34
N ALA A 784 -17.85 -9.14 -4.42
CA ALA A 784 -19.09 -8.68 -3.81
C ALA A 784 -20.34 -9.39 -4.37
N ASP A 785 -20.37 -9.65 -5.68
CA ASP A 785 -21.53 -10.24 -6.33
C ASP A 785 -21.66 -11.73 -5.96
N ARG A 786 -20.55 -12.48 -5.83
CA ARG A 786 -20.57 -13.85 -5.27
C ARG A 786 -21.08 -13.90 -3.83
N ILE A 787 -20.66 -12.97 -2.96
CA ILE A 787 -21.16 -12.90 -1.58
C ILE A 787 -22.66 -12.61 -1.55
N LEU A 788 -23.16 -11.73 -2.42
CA LEU A 788 -24.58 -11.41 -2.54
C LEU A 788 -25.41 -12.60 -3.03
N ASP A 789 -24.94 -13.33 -4.04
CA ASP A 789 -25.61 -14.55 -4.52
C ASP A 789 -25.72 -15.62 -3.41
N ARG A 790 -24.67 -15.81 -2.59
CA ARG A 790 -24.72 -16.68 -1.41
C ARG A 790 -25.65 -16.15 -0.31
N ALA A 791 -25.67 -14.85 -0.06
CA ALA A 791 -26.56 -14.25 0.94
C ALA A 791 -28.04 -14.34 0.53
N HIS A 792 -28.37 -14.16 -0.74
CA HIS A 792 -29.72 -14.39 -1.27
C HIS A 792 -30.08 -15.89 -1.28
N SER A 793 -29.10 -16.78 -1.47
CA SER A 793 -29.29 -18.21 -1.27
C SER A 793 -29.71 -18.50 0.18
N CYS A 794 -29.07 -17.89 1.18
CA CYS A 794 -29.50 -17.96 2.59
C CYS A 794 -30.92 -17.43 2.85
N GLU A 795 -31.29 -16.30 2.23
CA GLU A 795 -32.66 -15.77 2.33
C GLU A 795 -33.70 -16.76 1.78
N SER A 796 -33.36 -17.54 0.75
CA SER A 796 -34.25 -18.54 0.15
C SER A 796 -34.25 -19.91 0.86
N GLU A 797 -33.09 -20.39 1.34
CA GLU A 797 -32.91 -21.71 1.94
C GLU A 797 -33.19 -21.72 3.46
N GLN A 798 -32.80 -20.63 4.15
CA GLN A 798 -32.85 -20.50 5.60
C GLN A 798 -33.77 -19.36 6.09
N GLY A 799 -34.47 -18.67 5.17
CA GLY A 799 -35.45 -17.63 5.48
C GLY A 799 -34.85 -16.33 6.05
N ARG A 800 -33.52 -16.18 6.06
CA ARG A 800 -32.81 -15.02 6.62
C ARG A 800 -31.46 -14.79 5.94
N ARG A 801 -31.05 -13.53 5.82
CA ARG A 801 -29.70 -13.15 5.37
C ARG A 801 -28.65 -13.49 6.43
N PRO A 802 -27.36 -13.58 6.06
CA PRO A 802 -26.27 -13.67 7.03
C PRO A 802 -26.25 -12.47 7.98
N THR A 803 -26.07 -12.74 9.27
CA THR A 803 -25.68 -11.74 10.28
C THR A 803 -24.19 -11.47 10.19
N PHE A 804 -23.37 -12.49 9.91
CA PHE A 804 -21.92 -12.37 9.77
C PHE A 804 -21.50 -12.97 8.44
N VAL A 805 -20.65 -12.25 7.69
CA VAL A 805 -19.96 -12.76 6.50
C VAL A 805 -18.48 -12.87 6.84
N ALA A 806 -18.00 -14.08 7.09
CA ALA A 806 -16.63 -14.33 7.54
C ALA A 806 -15.72 -14.72 6.37
N VAL A 807 -14.61 -13.99 6.21
CA VAL A 807 -13.68 -14.12 5.08
C VAL A 807 -12.23 -14.30 5.53
N ASP A 808 -11.42 -14.92 4.66
CA ASP A 808 -9.96 -14.80 4.67
C ASP A 808 -9.53 -13.57 3.86
N PHE A 809 -8.38 -12.99 4.22
CA PHE A 809 -7.76 -11.80 3.62
C PHE A 809 -8.77 -10.68 3.32
N VAL A 810 -9.33 -10.08 4.37
CA VAL A 810 -10.41 -9.08 4.27
C VAL A 810 -10.06 -7.81 3.47
N ASN A 811 -8.77 -7.54 3.27
CA ASN A 811 -8.24 -6.48 2.42
C ASN A 811 -8.14 -6.87 0.93
N ILE A 812 -8.69 -8.02 0.52
CA ILE A 812 -8.67 -8.56 -0.84
C ILE A 812 -10.11 -8.80 -1.31
N GLY A 813 -10.43 -8.33 -2.51
CA GLY A 813 -11.80 -8.33 -3.04
C GLY A 813 -12.68 -7.24 -2.39
N ASP A 814 -14.00 -7.43 -2.48
CA ASP A 814 -15.01 -6.40 -2.24
C ASP A 814 -15.96 -6.75 -1.09
N ALA A 815 -15.51 -7.53 -0.10
CA ALA A 815 -16.39 -8.10 0.93
C ALA A 815 -17.18 -7.04 1.73
N GLN A 816 -16.57 -5.89 2.04
CA GLN A 816 -17.25 -4.76 2.67
C GLN A 816 -18.38 -4.18 1.80
N LEU A 817 -18.19 -4.09 0.48
CA LEU A 817 -19.20 -3.60 -0.46
C LEU A 817 -20.43 -4.52 -0.51
N ALA A 818 -20.25 -5.84 -0.40
CA ALA A 818 -21.37 -6.77 -0.26
C ALA A 818 -22.13 -6.57 1.06
N VAL A 819 -21.42 -6.42 2.18
CA VAL A 819 -22.02 -6.15 3.49
C VAL A 819 -22.76 -4.81 3.53
N ASP A 820 -22.21 -3.78 2.90
CA ASP A 820 -22.84 -2.47 2.77
C ASP A 820 -24.15 -2.53 1.95
N ARG A 821 -24.13 -3.24 0.81
CA ARG A 821 -25.33 -3.51 0.00
C ARG A 821 -26.38 -4.31 0.76
N LEU A 822 -25.99 -5.38 1.49
CA LEU A 822 -26.90 -6.19 2.32
C LEU A 822 -27.55 -5.38 3.46
N ASN A 823 -26.86 -4.36 3.96
CA ASN A 823 -27.38 -3.44 4.96
C ASN A 823 -28.32 -2.36 4.38
N GLY A 824 -28.26 -2.10 3.08
CA GLY A 824 -29.06 -1.11 2.36
C GLY A 824 -28.33 0.22 2.10
N ALA A 825 -27.00 0.23 2.05
CA ALA A 825 -26.23 1.30 1.44
C ALA A 825 -26.22 1.18 -0.10
N SER A 826 -25.91 2.28 -0.80
CA SER A 826 -26.04 2.43 -2.25
C SER A 826 -24.81 3.07 -2.89
#